data_AF-A0A0D2KNN7-F1
#
_entry.id   AF-A0A0D2KNN7-F1
#
_cell.length_a   1.000
_cell.length_b   1.000
_cell.length_c   1.000
_cell.angle_alpha   90.00
_cell.angle_beta   90.00
_cell.angle_gamma   90.00
#
_symmetry.space_group_name_H-M   'P 1'
#
loop_
_entity.id
_entity.type
_entity.pdbx_description
1 polymer ?
#
loop_
_entity_poly.entity_id
_entity_poly.type
_entity_poly.pdbx_seq_one_letter_code
_entity_poly.pdbx_strand_id
1 'polypeptide(L)'
;MESDTRRPKNLVSFSERVAAFLTNRQSWTLPSQEEILVEKNGTPSVGFRNELPLEQNDIRNSFIRRQYDTPEEESRLDPELLANENLIQTVLLPATIICVPIALLAATLLALIYMYKVQPVPSLFNPTEASVHGPGFVLVNFAATRLVFVASFLSTLAPLLGSFILSVFALPVSRRLRDASREAKYLNLPTPFQMSLLIGILVASAQQLRSYLWYLVRRRRPSIPPVLHCAASMMLLSLLMAAAVFVADTILHYTTSTVEFDQISVPPQPNQEFGRGLSEFCLTFNRTFVGFPCSDTTDSGVVDPNANFEATETNRLFHNTSQLSEIRITATDDVPGADLAYLIPQQESIVPNTDYEASTIGISTTCRFVNPASCGMVLWDDYYTNFSCTDMFHGTIGMPPIVSTSLLDPRPPDPYRSFLMYKGAANLMYSFFSDSGMKNIYNTVGYNDSGLFDLSISPYPNSELVNPFYVGIAARISTTSGQFVSGSEMMAPNNNATFLSDGVLDFILNCAVASYNVSYTWVDGRLQSINAVPTGNGSVLEIYHGSLLYATISGGDSDLQDFLTQSALAGDTTESFLQKFGSLYSTKVLAEIGGYTTGRLALAQQLREHMLLSKVPIPPLAMLVALSFCYPLLGLILAVQAYWASRGNVRDIAAKLSLLGLSQAAFGDKQTGASTNGTTSREEVSRVLTQETRRILVDGSAQQGFEFGVML
;
A
#
# COMPACT_ATOMS: atom_id res chain seq x y z
N MET A 1 9.64 7.04 44.14
CA MET A 1 9.42 7.85 42.93
C MET A 1 8.36 7.14 42.11
N GLU A 2 7.30 7.87 41.76
CA GLU A 2 6.19 7.45 40.90
C GLU A 2 6.67 6.77 39.61
N SER A 3 6.02 5.66 39.25
CA SER A 3 6.10 5.07 37.91
C SER A 3 4.68 4.86 37.42
N ASP A 4 4.36 5.71 36.45
CA ASP A 4 3.13 5.78 35.69
C ASP A 4 3.18 4.82 34.48
N THR A 5 2.09 4.09 34.33
CA THR A 5 1.42 3.55 33.13
C THR A 5 2.11 2.79 31.97
N ARG A 6 1.38 1.71 31.61
CA ARG A 6 0.99 1.21 30.27
C ARG A 6 1.85 0.12 29.60
N ARG A 7 1.40 -1.12 29.83
CA ARG A 7 1.51 -2.24 28.86
C ARG A 7 0.62 -2.00 27.63
N PRO A 8 1.02 -2.46 26.43
CA PRO A 8 0.20 -2.39 25.22
C PRO A 8 -0.94 -3.41 25.26
N LYS A 9 -2.10 -3.00 24.73
CA LYS A 9 -3.29 -3.84 24.56
C LYS A 9 -3.14 -4.69 23.30
N ASN A 10 -3.39 -5.99 23.43
CA ASN A 10 -3.56 -6.92 22.31
C ASN A 10 -4.65 -6.43 21.35
N LEU A 11 -4.31 -6.33 20.07
CA LEU A 11 -5.23 -6.01 18.99
C LEU A 11 -6.06 -7.25 18.65
N VAL A 12 -7.30 -7.25 19.14
CA VAL A 12 -8.35 -8.23 18.80
C VAL A 12 -8.77 -8.04 17.35
N SER A 13 -8.87 -9.15 16.62
CA SER A 13 -9.12 -9.23 15.17
C SER A 13 -10.52 -8.69 14.79
N PHE A 14 -10.66 -8.22 13.55
CA PHE A 14 -11.91 -7.66 13.05
C PHE A 14 -13.08 -8.67 13.04
N SER A 15 -12.79 -9.97 12.86
CA SER A 15 -13.79 -11.04 12.90
C SER A 15 -14.39 -11.23 14.29
N GLU A 16 -13.60 -11.06 15.36
CA GLU A 16 -14.10 -11.12 16.75
C GLU A 16 -14.99 -9.92 17.11
N ARG A 17 -14.77 -8.74 16.50
CA ARG A 17 -15.66 -7.57 16.70
C ARG A 17 -17.01 -7.73 16.01
N VAL A 18 -17.05 -8.42 14.87
CA VAL A 18 -18.29 -8.70 14.15
C VAL A 18 -19.09 -9.82 14.83
N ALA A 19 -18.42 -10.83 15.39
CA ALA A 19 -19.06 -11.90 16.16
C ALA A 19 -19.67 -11.40 17.48
N ALA A 20 -19.03 -10.45 18.17
CA ALA A 20 -19.58 -9.83 19.38
C ALA A 20 -20.80 -8.92 19.11
N PHE A 21 -20.90 -8.33 17.91
CA PHE A 21 -22.03 -7.49 17.52
C PHE A 21 -23.28 -8.31 17.16
N LEU A 22 -23.10 -9.55 16.67
CA LEU A 22 -24.20 -10.44 16.29
C LEU A 22 -24.72 -11.32 17.44
N THR A 23 -23.97 -11.44 18.54
CA THR A 23 -24.34 -12.27 19.70
C THR A 23 -24.93 -11.49 20.87
N ASN A 24 -24.90 -10.15 20.84
CA ASN A 24 -25.42 -9.32 21.94
C ASN A 24 -26.76 -8.64 21.59
N ARG A 25 -27.79 -9.47 21.36
CA ARG A 25 -29.16 -9.02 21.16
C ARG A 25 -30.10 -9.62 22.20
N GLN A 26 -29.89 -9.29 23.47
CA GLN A 26 -30.92 -9.43 24.52
C GLN A 26 -30.51 -8.68 25.81
N SER A 27 -31.13 -7.52 26.06
CA SER A 27 -31.75 -7.16 27.35
C SER A 27 -32.14 -5.67 27.33
N TRP A 28 -33.24 -5.34 26.65
CA TRP A 28 -34.02 -4.15 26.98
C TRP A 28 -35.42 -4.63 27.30
N THR A 29 -35.71 -4.62 28.60
CA THR A 29 -36.95 -4.98 29.26
C THR A 29 -38.06 -3.99 28.89
N LEU A 30 -39.06 -4.45 28.14
CA LEU A 30 -40.39 -3.85 28.14
C LEU A 30 -41.26 -4.56 29.20
N PRO A 31 -42.20 -3.84 29.85
CA PRO A 31 -43.11 -4.44 30.81
C PRO A 31 -44.09 -5.38 30.09
N SER A 32 -44.17 -6.62 30.57
CA SER A 32 -45.12 -7.62 30.11
C SER A 32 -46.50 -7.39 30.73
N GLN A 33 -47.48 -7.31 29.85
CA GLN A 33 -48.90 -7.43 30.12
C GLN A 33 -49.21 -8.93 30.33
N GLU A 34 -49.69 -9.29 31.52
CA GLU A 34 -50.20 -10.63 31.81
C GLU A 34 -51.72 -10.72 31.55
N GLU A 35 -52.07 -11.86 30.97
CA GLU A 35 -53.31 -12.62 31.10
C GLU A 35 -54.64 -12.10 30.51
N ILE A 36 -55.01 -12.75 29.42
CA ILE A 36 -56.39 -12.92 28.94
C ILE A 36 -56.99 -14.12 29.68
N LEU A 37 -57.99 -13.88 30.53
CA LEU A 37 -58.99 -14.88 30.89
C LEU A 37 -60.40 -14.27 30.78
N VAL A 38 -61.27 -15.11 30.21
CA VAL A 38 -62.61 -14.85 29.73
C VAL A 38 -63.64 -14.95 30.86
N GLU A 39 -64.48 -13.93 31.10
CA GLU A 39 -65.90 -14.16 31.47
C GLU A 39 -66.83 -12.93 31.25
N LYS A 40 -67.79 -13.12 30.34
CA LYS A 40 -69.17 -12.59 30.21
C LYS A 40 -69.68 -11.51 31.20
N ASN A 41 -70.17 -10.38 30.66
CA ASN A 41 -71.59 -10.13 30.29
C ASN A 41 -71.93 -8.63 30.31
N GLY A 42 -72.37 -8.09 29.17
CA GLY A 42 -72.89 -6.71 29.06
C GLY A 42 -73.03 -6.25 27.61
N THR A 43 -74.04 -6.75 26.90
CA THR A 43 -74.54 -6.37 25.56
C THR A 43 -75.02 -4.91 25.45
N PRO A 44 -75.40 -4.35 24.26
CA PRO A 44 -75.19 -4.82 22.87
C PRO A 44 -74.74 -3.74 21.84
N SER A 45 -74.32 -4.24 20.67
CA SER A 45 -74.44 -3.73 19.28
C SER A 45 -74.68 -2.23 19.00
N VAL A 46 -74.00 -1.69 17.97
CA VAL A 46 -74.54 -1.52 16.60
C VAL A 46 -73.46 -0.84 15.72
N GLY A 47 -73.38 -1.31 14.47
CA GLY A 47 -72.42 -0.87 13.46
C GLY A 47 -72.61 0.55 12.95
N PHE A 48 -71.49 1.16 12.56
CA PHE A 48 -71.46 2.45 11.89
C PHE A 48 -71.67 2.30 10.38
N ARG A 49 -72.70 2.98 9.87
CA ARG A 49 -72.90 3.33 8.48
C ARG A 49 -73.31 4.81 8.43
N ASN A 50 -72.68 5.53 7.52
CA ASN A 50 -73.00 6.83 6.89
C ASN A 50 -74.01 7.78 7.57
N GLU A 51 -73.67 9.06 7.67
CA GLU A 51 -74.25 10.13 6.83
C GLU A 51 -73.70 11.52 7.21
N LEU A 52 -73.65 12.40 6.21
CA LEU A 52 -73.23 13.80 6.29
C LEU A 52 -74.18 14.64 7.17
N PRO A 53 -73.72 15.74 7.78
CA PRO A 53 -74.58 16.85 8.13
C PRO A 53 -74.46 18.00 7.11
N LEU A 54 -75.61 18.38 6.58
CA LEU A 54 -75.90 19.67 5.95
C LEU A 54 -76.00 20.78 7.01
N GLU A 55 -75.52 21.96 6.60
CA GLU A 55 -75.88 23.34 7.00
C GLU A 55 -76.42 23.63 8.41
N GLN A 56 -75.76 24.56 9.13
CA GLN A 56 -76.39 25.84 9.51
C GLN A 56 -75.37 26.91 10.00
N ASN A 57 -75.31 28.00 9.24
CA ASN A 57 -75.15 29.43 9.58
C ASN A 57 -74.14 29.98 10.61
N ASP A 58 -73.53 31.07 10.13
CA ASP A 58 -73.04 32.27 10.82
C ASP A 58 -71.69 32.22 11.56
N ILE A 59 -70.65 32.78 10.92
CA ILE A 59 -70.13 34.13 11.19
C ILE A 59 -69.21 34.52 10.03
N ARG A 60 -69.67 35.48 9.23
CA ARG A 60 -69.00 36.02 8.05
C ARG A 60 -68.23 37.28 8.48
N ASN A 61 -66.92 37.16 8.73
CA ASN A 61 -66.03 38.32 8.78
C ASN A 61 -65.05 38.27 7.60
N SER A 62 -65.34 39.16 6.66
CA SER A 62 -64.61 39.50 5.46
C SER A 62 -63.21 40.06 5.76
N PHE A 63 -62.16 39.41 5.27
CA PHE A 63 -60.88 40.08 5.01
C PHE A 63 -60.85 40.58 3.56
N ILE A 64 -61.52 41.71 3.35
CA ILE A 64 -61.28 42.59 2.20
C ILE A 64 -59.95 43.30 2.49
N ARG A 65 -58.86 42.91 1.81
CA ARG A 65 -57.64 43.71 1.81
C ARG A 65 -57.79 44.80 0.76
N ARG A 66 -58.10 45.98 1.30
CA ARG A 66 -58.22 47.30 0.69
C ARG A 66 -57.09 47.58 -0.32
N GLN A 67 -57.49 47.72 -1.57
CA GLN A 67 -56.76 48.37 -2.65
C GLN A 67 -56.79 49.88 -2.36
N TYR A 68 -55.62 50.50 -2.23
CA TYR A 68 -55.47 51.96 -2.20
C TYR A 68 -55.09 52.39 -3.62
N ASP A 69 -56.02 53.10 -4.26
CA ASP A 69 -55.71 53.98 -5.38
C ASP A 69 -55.06 55.25 -4.83
N THR A 70 -53.90 55.60 -5.36
CA THR A 70 -53.41 56.99 -5.41
C THR A 70 -52.79 57.23 -6.79
N PRO A 71 -52.97 58.45 -7.35
CA PRO A 71 -52.91 58.70 -8.79
C PRO A 71 -51.49 58.95 -9.31
N GLU A 72 -51.35 58.72 -10.60
CA GLU A 72 -50.39 59.28 -11.57
C GLU A 72 -49.19 60.07 -11.00
N GLU A 73 -48.01 59.47 -11.08
CA GLU A 73 -46.79 60.23 -11.32
C GLU A 73 -46.00 59.53 -12.44
N GLU A 74 -46.01 60.19 -13.59
CA GLU A 74 -45.42 59.80 -14.85
C GLU A 74 -43.87 59.87 -14.76
N SER A 75 -43.24 58.83 -14.20
CA SER A 75 -41.78 58.67 -14.33
C SER A 75 -41.46 57.98 -15.66
N ARG A 76 -41.06 58.76 -16.67
CA ARG A 76 -40.38 58.27 -17.88
C ARG A 76 -39.17 57.43 -17.47
N LEU A 77 -39.34 56.11 -17.44
CA LEU A 77 -38.25 55.14 -17.36
C LEU A 77 -37.91 54.74 -18.79
N ASP A 78 -36.65 54.92 -19.18
CA ASP A 78 -36.17 54.67 -20.54
C ASP A 78 -36.47 53.22 -20.99
N PRO A 79 -37.08 53.02 -22.19
CA PRO A 79 -37.46 51.70 -22.70
C PRO A 79 -36.27 50.75 -22.98
N GLU A 80 -35.03 51.24 -22.92
CA GLU A 80 -33.82 50.42 -23.08
C GLU A 80 -33.45 49.60 -21.83
N LEU A 81 -33.78 50.06 -20.62
CA LEU A 81 -33.38 49.38 -19.38
C LEU A 81 -34.22 48.10 -19.14
N LEU A 82 -35.53 48.19 -19.37
CA LEU A 82 -36.50 47.08 -19.28
C LEU A 82 -36.24 45.99 -20.34
N ALA A 83 -35.68 46.34 -21.50
CA ALA A 83 -35.36 45.38 -22.55
C ALA A 83 -34.16 44.47 -22.19
N ASN A 84 -33.22 44.99 -21.39
CA ASN A 84 -31.99 44.32 -20.97
C ASN A 84 -32.20 43.38 -19.76
N GLU A 85 -32.96 43.76 -18.74
CA GLU A 85 -33.30 42.87 -17.61
C GLU A 85 -34.00 41.59 -18.10
N ASN A 86 -34.91 41.75 -19.05
CA ASN A 86 -35.66 40.64 -19.63
C ASN A 86 -34.82 39.75 -20.56
N LEU A 87 -33.76 40.28 -21.20
CA LEU A 87 -32.80 39.50 -22.00
C LEU A 87 -31.93 38.61 -21.10
N ILE A 88 -31.48 39.16 -19.98
CA ILE A 88 -30.63 38.47 -19.00
C ILE A 88 -31.37 37.26 -18.41
N GLN A 89 -32.63 37.43 -17.99
CA GLN A 89 -33.40 36.34 -17.39
C GLN A 89 -33.81 35.24 -18.38
N THR A 90 -34.12 35.58 -19.64
CA THR A 90 -34.66 34.60 -20.61
C THR A 90 -33.61 33.85 -21.42
N VAL A 91 -32.42 34.43 -21.62
CA VAL A 91 -31.36 33.83 -22.45
C VAL A 91 -30.10 33.54 -21.63
N LEU A 92 -29.61 34.50 -20.85
CA LEU A 92 -28.34 34.36 -20.15
C LEU A 92 -28.44 33.36 -18.99
N LEU A 93 -29.51 33.44 -18.19
CA LEU A 93 -29.68 32.56 -17.03
C LEU A 93 -29.75 31.07 -17.44
N PRO A 94 -30.62 30.61 -18.35
CA PRO A 94 -30.61 29.20 -18.78
C PRO A 94 -29.29 28.78 -19.44
N ALA A 95 -28.65 29.66 -20.22
CA ALA A 95 -27.36 29.36 -20.84
C ALA A 95 -26.24 29.18 -19.80
N THR A 96 -26.22 30.00 -18.75
CA THR A 96 -25.26 29.86 -17.64
C THR A 96 -25.48 28.57 -16.85
N ILE A 97 -26.74 28.18 -16.61
CA ILE A 97 -27.09 26.91 -15.94
C ILE A 97 -26.63 25.70 -16.77
N ILE A 98 -26.67 25.78 -18.10
CA ILE A 98 -26.17 24.72 -19.00
C ILE A 98 -24.63 24.67 -18.99
N CYS A 99 -23.97 25.82 -19.10
CA CYS A 99 -22.53 25.86 -19.36
C CYS A 99 -21.68 25.73 -18.09
N VAL A 100 -22.00 26.49 -17.04
CA VAL A 100 -21.11 26.68 -15.89
C VAL A 100 -20.96 25.41 -15.05
N PRO A 101 -22.03 24.72 -14.60
CA PRO A 101 -21.88 23.63 -13.65
C PRO A 101 -21.17 22.42 -14.26
N ILE A 102 -21.47 22.06 -15.51
CA ILE A 102 -20.85 20.91 -16.18
C ILE A 102 -19.39 21.18 -16.56
N ALA A 103 -19.06 22.41 -17.00
CA ALA A 103 -17.69 22.80 -17.29
C ALA A 103 -16.84 22.85 -16.02
N LEU A 104 -17.41 23.35 -14.91
CA LEU A 104 -16.73 23.39 -13.62
C LEU A 104 -16.44 21.98 -13.10
N LEU A 105 -17.41 21.06 -13.14
CA LEU A 105 -17.23 19.67 -12.72
C LEU A 105 -16.21 18.92 -13.61
N ALA A 106 -16.22 19.16 -14.92
CA ALA A 106 -15.23 18.55 -15.81
C ALA A 106 -13.81 19.09 -15.54
N ALA A 107 -13.70 20.39 -15.28
CA ALA A 107 -12.43 21.03 -14.93
C ALA A 107 -11.91 20.56 -13.57
N THR A 108 -12.77 20.40 -12.55
CA THR A 108 -12.34 19.89 -11.24
C THR A 108 -11.88 18.44 -11.32
N LEU A 109 -12.54 17.58 -12.10
CA LEU A 109 -12.11 16.20 -12.33
C LEU A 109 -10.71 16.14 -12.96
N LEU A 110 -10.46 16.94 -14.00
CA LEU A 110 -9.14 17.05 -14.62
C LEU A 110 -8.08 17.60 -13.66
N ALA A 111 -8.42 18.62 -12.88
CA ALA A 111 -7.51 19.23 -11.91
C ALA A 111 -7.10 18.24 -10.82
N LEU A 112 -8.04 17.44 -10.29
CA LEU A 112 -7.73 16.38 -9.33
C LEU A 112 -6.77 15.34 -9.91
N ILE A 113 -6.99 14.89 -11.14
CA ILE A 113 -6.13 13.89 -11.78
C ILE A 113 -4.74 14.46 -12.04
N TYR A 114 -4.64 15.71 -12.50
CA TYR A 114 -3.36 16.34 -12.81
C TYR A 114 -2.54 16.65 -11.54
N MET A 115 -3.16 17.20 -10.50
CA MET A 115 -2.48 17.61 -9.26
C MET A 115 -2.02 16.41 -8.42
N TYR A 116 -2.79 15.31 -8.42
CA TYR A 116 -2.47 14.12 -7.64
C TYR A 116 -1.81 12.99 -8.47
N LYS A 117 -1.35 13.30 -9.69
CA LYS A 117 -0.66 12.31 -10.53
C LYS A 117 0.66 11.89 -9.90
N VAL A 118 0.87 10.59 -9.75
CA VAL A 118 2.15 10.01 -9.29
C VAL A 118 2.95 9.52 -10.49
N GLN A 119 4.24 9.86 -10.53
CA GLN A 119 5.18 9.33 -11.51
C GLN A 119 6.00 8.22 -10.85
N PRO A 120 5.95 6.98 -11.35
CA PRO A 120 6.75 5.90 -10.79
C PRO A 120 8.24 6.15 -11.04
N VAL A 121 9.05 5.97 -10.02
CA VAL A 121 10.51 5.95 -10.11
C VAL A 121 10.94 4.48 -10.14
N PRO A 122 11.84 4.07 -11.05
CA PRO A 122 12.30 2.69 -11.10
C PRO A 122 13.03 2.29 -9.81
N SER A 123 12.78 1.06 -9.36
CA SER A 123 13.51 0.46 -8.22
C SER A 123 14.96 0.22 -8.58
N LEU A 124 15.87 0.47 -7.63
CA LEU A 124 17.29 0.12 -7.77
C LEU A 124 17.51 -1.40 -7.77
N PHE A 125 16.73 -2.13 -6.96
CA PHE A 125 16.96 -3.55 -6.69
C PHE A 125 16.06 -4.49 -7.49
N ASN A 126 14.89 -4.00 -7.97
CA ASN A 126 13.96 -4.76 -8.80
C ASN A 126 13.62 -3.99 -10.10
N PRO A 127 14.51 -3.96 -11.10
CA PRO A 127 14.30 -3.22 -12.34
C PRO A 127 13.12 -3.75 -13.18
N THR A 128 12.64 -4.96 -12.88
CA THR A 128 11.58 -5.67 -13.62
C THR A 128 10.16 -5.17 -13.37
N GLU A 129 9.93 -4.33 -12.34
CA GLU A 129 8.63 -3.66 -12.12
C GLU A 129 8.41 -2.44 -13.03
N ALA A 130 9.21 -2.30 -14.09
CA ALA A 130 9.06 -1.31 -15.16
C ALA A 130 7.72 -1.36 -15.95
N SER A 131 6.74 -2.19 -15.55
CA SER A 131 5.47 -2.37 -16.28
C SER A 131 4.28 -1.58 -15.72
N VAL A 132 4.48 -0.64 -14.80
CA VAL A 132 3.42 0.32 -14.41
C VAL A 132 3.30 1.48 -15.43
N HIS A 133 4.17 1.54 -16.44
CA HIS A 133 4.02 2.40 -17.61
C HIS A 133 3.20 1.72 -18.71
N GLY A 134 1.91 1.48 -18.46
CA GLY A 134 0.98 1.11 -19.54
C GLY A 134 0.44 2.36 -20.24
N PRO A 135 0.41 2.43 -21.60
CA PRO A 135 -0.07 3.61 -22.35
C PRO A 135 -1.58 3.87 -22.24
N GLY A 136 -2.27 3.34 -21.23
CA GLY A 136 -3.73 3.38 -21.10
C GLY A 136 -4.27 3.87 -19.76
N PHE A 137 -3.42 4.15 -18.77
CA PHE A 137 -3.88 4.57 -17.44
C PHE A 137 -2.92 5.55 -16.77
N VAL A 138 -3.44 6.27 -15.77
CA VAL A 138 -2.67 7.18 -14.90
C VAL A 138 -2.88 6.74 -13.46
N LEU A 139 -1.80 6.77 -12.68
CA LEU A 139 -1.84 6.57 -11.24
C LEU A 139 -2.05 7.91 -10.53
N VAL A 140 -3.04 7.93 -9.65
CA VAL A 140 -3.43 9.14 -8.92
C VAL A 140 -3.45 8.82 -7.42
N ASN A 141 -2.74 9.62 -6.62
CA ASN A 141 -2.76 9.55 -5.16
C ASN A 141 -4.03 10.23 -4.61
N PHE A 142 -5.17 9.63 -4.92
CA PHE A 142 -6.48 10.06 -4.48
C PHE A 142 -7.40 8.85 -4.42
N ALA A 143 -8.40 8.84 -3.52
CA ALA A 143 -9.28 7.69 -3.40
C ALA A 143 -10.15 7.50 -4.66
N ALA A 144 -10.15 6.29 -5.22
CA ALA A 144 -10.89 5.96 -6.44
C ALA A 144 -12.37 6.31 -6.31
N THR A 145 -12.98 5.93 -5.19
CA THR A 145 -14.39 6.21 -4.89
C THR A 145 -14.71 7.69 -4.91
N ARG A 146 -13.83 8.55 -4.39
CA ARG A 146 -14.03 10.01 -4.40
C ARG A 146 -13.86 10.60 -5.79
N LEU A 147 -12.89 10.12 -6.56
CA LEU A 147 -12.65 10.57 -7.93
C LEU A 147 -13.85 10.26 -8.82
N VAL A 148 -14.33 9.02 -8.79
CA VAL A 148 -15.46 8.63 -9.63
C VAL A 148 -16.80 9.14 -9.08
N PHE A 149 -16.88 9.48 -7.79
CA PHE A 149 -18.03 10.24 -7.25
C PHE A 149 -18.17 11.62 -7.89
N VAL A 150 -17.07 12.34 -8.13
CA VAL A 150 -17.09 13.61 -8.88
C VAL A 150 -17.55 13.39 -10.32
N ALA A 151 -17.09 12.31 -10.96
CA ALA A 151 -17.53 11.93 -12.31
C ALA A 151 -19.04 11.67 -12.37
N SER A 152 -19.64 11.03 -11.37
CA SER A 152 -21.09 10.80 -11.32
C SER A 152 -21.94 12.07 -11.19
N PHE A 153 -21.38 13.19 -10.69
CA PHE A 153 -22.10 14.46 -10.76
C PHE A 153 -22.29 14.95 -12.21
N LEU A 154 -21.35 14.63 -13.11
CA LEU A 154 -21.50 14.96 -14.53
C LEU A 154 -22.66 14.17 -15.17
N SER A 155 -22.77 12.87 -14.88
CA SER A 155 -23.81 12.01 -15.43
C SER A 155 -25.20 12.27 -14.83
N THR A 156 -25.27 12.66 -13.55
CA THR A 156 -26.54 13.06 -12.91
C THR A 156 -27.05 14.43 -13.37
N LEU A 157 -26.15 15.38 -13.65
CA LEU A 157 -26.53 16.70 -14.13
C LEU A 157 -26.97 16.69 -15.62
N ALA A 158 -26.32 15.89 -16.46
CA ALA A 158 -26.58 15.80 -17.90
C ALA A 158 -28.08 15.69 -18.30
N PRO A 159 -28.92 14.82 -17.69
CA PRO A 159 -30.35 14.75 -18.01
C PRO A 159 -31.16 15.96 -17.49
N LEU A 160 -30.75 16.60 -16.38
CA LEU A 160 -31.43 17.77 -15.83
C LEU A 160 -31.31 18.99 -16.76
N LEU A 161 -30.18 19.09 -17.48
CA LEU A 161 -29.91 20.18 -18.42
C LEU A 161 -30.84 20.17 -19.65
N GLY A 162 -31.48 19.04 -19.98
CA GLY A 162 -32.34 18.91 -21.15
C GLY A 162 -33.53 19.89 -21.15
N SER A 163 -34.09 20.16 -19.97
CA SER A 163 -35.19 21.13 -19.81
C SER A 163 -34.76 22.56 -20.13
N PHE A 164 -33.57 22.96 -19.68
CA PHE A 164 -32.99 24.28 -19.97
C PHE A 164 -32.60 24.42 -21.44
N ILE A 165 -32.03 23.37 -22.05
CA ILE A 165 -31.70 23.33 -23.48
C ILE A 165 -32.95 23.62 -24.32
N LEU A 166 -34.06 22.95 -24.02
CA LEU A 166 -35.31 23.09 -24.74
C LEU A 166 -36.02 24.43 -24.45
N SER A 167 -35.88 24.96 -23.24
CA SER A 167 -36.35 26.31 -22.88
C SER A 167 -35.68 27.40 -23.72
N VAL A 168 -34.34 27.36 -23.87
CA VAL A 168 -33.61 28.30 -24.75
C VAL A 168 -34.01 28.10 -26.21
N PHE A 169 -34.19 26.84 -26.63
CA PHE A 169 -34.59 26.50 -28.00
C PHE A 169 -36.03 26.92 -28.35
N ALA A 170 -36.88 27.17 -27.36
CA ALA A 170 -38.24 27.68 -27.57
C ALA A 170 -38.25 29.06 -28.27
N LEU A 171 -37.22 29.88 -28.09
CA LEU A 171 -37.10 31.20 -28.71
C LEU A 171 -36.92 31.13 -30.25
N PRO A 172 -35.95 30.36 -30.79
CA PRO A 172 -35.88 30.07 -32.23
C PRO A 172 -37.16 29.45 -32.81
N VAL A 173 -37.79 28.52 -32.07
CA VAL A 173 -39.05 27.88 -32.47
C VAL A 173 -40.18 28.91 -32.60
N SER A 174 -40.30 29.81 -31.61
CA SER A 174 -41.29 30.88 -31.61
C SER A 174 -41.11 31.84 -32.79
N ARG A 175 -39.85 32.16 -33.13
CA ARG A 175 -39.55 32.96 -34.32
C ARG A 175 -39.98 32.27 -35.61
N ARG A 176 -39.67 30.98 -35.77
CA ARG A 176 -40.09 30.22 -36.96
C ARG A 176 -41.61 30.10 -37.09
N LEU A 177 -42.33 29.92 -35.97
CA LEU A 177 -43.79 29.91 -35.97
C LEU A 177 -44.37 31.26 -36.40
N ARG A 178 -43.83 32.36 -35.87
CA ARG A 178 -44.27 33.71 -36.23
C ARG A 178 -43.97 34.05 -37.69
N ASP A 179 -42.77 33.75 -38.17
CA ASP A 179 -42.36 34.04 -39.54
C ASP A 179 -43.19 33.20 -40.53
N ALA A 180 -43.50 31.94 -40.21
CA ALA A 180 -44.42 31.10 -41.00
C ALA A 180 -45.88 31.62 -40.98
N SER A 181 -46.32 32.21 -39.87
CA SER A 181 -47.63 32.87 -39.75
C SER A 181 -47.71 34.12 -40.62
N ARG A 182 -46.68 34.97 -40.58
CA ARG A 182 -46.60 36.21 -41.38
C ARG A 182 -46.48 35.96 -42.89
N GLU A 183 -45.71 34.96 -43.28
CA GLU A 183 -45.48 34.62 -44.69
C GLU A 183 -46.61 33.77 -45.30
N ALA A 184 -47.72 33.56 -44.57
CA ALA A 184 -48.85 32.74 -45.00
C ALA A 184 -48.45 31.31 -45.46
N LYS A 185 -47.38 30.76 -44.89
CA LYS A 185 -46.89 29.40 -45.19
C LYS A 185 -47.65 28.37 -44.35
N TYR A 186 -48.95 28.24 -44.61
CA TYR A 186 -49.88 27.46 -43.80
C TYR A 186 -49.45 25.99 -43.60
N LEU A 187 -48.82 25.37 -44.60
CA LEU A 187 -48.31 23.99 -44.50
C LEU A 187 -47.23 23.81 -43.40
N ASN A 188 -46.57 24.89 -42.97
CA ASN A 188 -45.53 24.88 -41.94
C ASN A 188 -46.05 25.17 -40.52
N LEU A 189 -47.34 25.47 -40.36
CA LEU A 189 -47.97 25.72 -39.06
C LEU A 189 -48.54 24.42 -38.45
N PRO A 190 -48.45 24.22 -37.12
CA PRO A 190 -48.96 23.02 -36.47
C PRO A 190 -50.49 22.99 -36.38
N THR A 191 -51.07 21.80 -36.45
CA THR A 191 -52.45 21.54 -36.00
C THR A 191 -52.55 21.62 -34.47
N PRO A 192 -53.74 21.73 -33.86
CA PRO A 192 -53.88 21.77 -32.41
C PRO A 192 -53.24 20.59 -31.67
N PHE A 193 -53.32 19.38 -32.24
CA PHE A 193 -52.62 18.21 -31.70
C PHE A 193 -51.10 18.28 -31.89
N GLN A 194 -50.62 18.78 -33.04
CA GLN A 194 -49.18 18.96 -33.26
C GLN A 194 -48.60 20.07 -32.37
N MET A 195 -49.41 21.05 -32.00
CA MET A 195 -49.04 22.13 -31.09
C MET A 195 -48.91 21.64 -29.65
N SER A 196 -49.83 20.76 -29.19
CA SER A 196 -49.69 20.15 -27.87
C SER A 196 -48.46 19.23 -27.79
N LEU A 197 -48.14 18.51 -28.87
CA LEU A 197 -46.87 17.77 -29.00
C LEU A 197 -45.66 18.72 -28.93
N LEU A 198 -45.70 19.85 -29.66
CA LEU A 198 -44.61 20.83 -29.69
C LEU A 198 -44.34 21.41 -28.30
N ILE A 199 -45.38 21.89 -27.62
CA ILE A 199 -45.26 22.47 -26.28
C ILE A 199 -44.78 21.39 -25.29
N GLY A 200 -45.33 20.19 -25.37
CA GLY A 200 -44.89 19.05 -24.56
C GLY A 200 -43.40 18.72 -24.73
N ILE A 201 -42.90 18.76 -25.97
CA ILE A 201 -41.49 18.55 -26.29
C ILE A 201 -40.63 19.71 -25.78
N LEU A 202 -41.07 20.96 -25.90
CA LEU A 202 -40.34 22.13 -25.39
C LEU A 202 -40.24 22.15 -23.85
N VAL A 203 -41.17 21.51 -23.16
CA VAL A 203 -41.14 21.28 -21.70
C VAL A 203 -40.36 19.99 -21.34
N ALA A 204 -39.70 19.35 -22.31
CA ALA A 204 -38.95 18.10 -22.14
C ALA A 204 -39.79 16.90 -21.65
N SER A 205 -41.07 16.81 -22.02
CA SER A 205 -41.95 15.70 -21.62
C SER A 205 -41.68 14.42 -22.40
N ALA A 206 -41.15 13.39 -21.72
CA ALA A 206 -40.90 12.07 -22.32
C ALA A 206 -42.16 11.43 -22.92
N GLN A 207 -43.32 11.64 -22.30
CA GLN A 207 -44.59 11.13 -22.79
C GLN A 207 -44.95 11.72 -24.15
N GLN A 208 -44.70 13.02 -24.36
CA GLN A 208 -45.03 13.70 -25.61
C GLN A 208 -44.03 13.36 -26.72
N LEU A 209 -42.75 13.13 -26.38
CA LEU A 209 -41.79 12.56 -27.33
C LEU A 209 -42.22 11.17 -27.80
N ARG A 210 -42.67 10.29 -26.89
CA ARG A 210 -43.21 8.97 -27.24
C ARG A 210 -44.42 9.08 -28.15
N SER A 211 -45.35 9.97 -27.83
CA SER A 211 -46.54 10.24 -28.66
C SER A 211 -46.16 10.74 -30.05
N TYR A 212 -45.13 11.60 -30.15
CA TYR A 212 -44.58 12.06 -31.42
C TYR A 212 -43.94 10.92 -32.23
N LEU A 213 -43.12 10.06 -31.62
CA LEU A 213 -42.54 8.88 -32.29
C LEU A 213 -43.62 7.93 -32.79
N TRP A 214 -44.67 7.69 -32.01
CA TRP A 214 -45.80 6.88 -32.43
C TRP A 214 -46.59 7.54 -33.57
N TYR A 215 -46.73 8.87 -33.52
CA TYR A 215 -47.29 9.68 -34.59
C TYR A 215 -46.43 9.63 -35.86
N LEU A 216 -45.12 9.35 -35.75
CA LEU A 216 -44.25 9.13 -36.91
C LEU A 216 -44.58 7.85 -37.69
N VAL A 217 -44.97 6.79 -36.97
CA VAL A 217 -45.21 5.45 -37.52
C VAL A 217 -46.63 5.29 -38.09
N ARG A 218 -47.55 6.20 -37.78
CA ARG A 218 -48.96 6.11 -38.20
C ARG A 218 -49.13 6.37 -39.70
N ARG A 219 -49.77 5.41 -40.41
CA ARG A 219 -49.93 5.41 -41.89
C ARG A 219 -50.83 6.50 -42.48
N ARG A 220 -51.79 7.05 -41.72
CA ARG A 220 -52.64 8.18 -42.14
C ARG A 220 -52.42 9.35 -41.20
N ARG A 221 -51.72 10.38 -41.67
CA ARG A 221 -51.40 11.58 -40.90
C ARG A 221 -51.27 12.82 -41.80
N PRO A 222 -51.67 14.01 -41.32
CA PRO A 222 -51.36 15.29 -41.95
C PRO A 222 -49.85 15.53 -42.04
N SER A 223 -49.42 16.37 -43.00
CA SER A 223 -48.04 16.81 -43.12
C SER A 223 -47.54 17.45 -41.81
N ILE A 224 -46.35 17.03 -41.36
CA ILE A 224 -45.78 17.47 -40.09
C ILE A 224 -44.96 18.74 -40.32
N PRO A 225 -45.18 19.81 -39.53
CA PRO A 225 -44.44 21.04 -39.71
C PRO A 225 -42.95 20.83 -39.38
N PRO A 226 -42.04 21.51 -40.10
CA PRO A 226 -40.60 21.38 -39.88
C PRO A 226 -40.17 21.83 -38.47
N VAL A 227 -40.94 22.73 -37.84
CA VAL A 227 -40.70 23.20 -36.48
C VAL A 227 -40.83 22.08 -35.44
N LEU A 228 -41.82 21.19 -35.61
CA LEU A 228 -42.01 20.04 -34.72
C LEU A 228 -40.90 19.00 -34.88
N HIS A 229 -40.45 18.74 -36.12
CA HIS A 229 -39.28 17.91 -36.37
C HIS A 229 -38.01 18.48 -35.72
N CYS A 230 -37.81 19.80 -35.81
CA CYS A 230 -36.64 20.45 -35.25
C CYS A 230 -36.62 20.38 -33.71
N ALA A 231 -37.76 20.62 -33.04
CA ALA A 231 -37.88 20.50 -31.59
C ALA A 231 -37.71 19.04 -31.10
N ALA A 232 -38.32 18.08 -31.79
CA ALA A 232 -38.15 16.66 -31.47
C ALA A 232 -36.69 16.20 -31.68
N SER A 233 -36.03 16.67 -32.74
CA SER A 233 -34.61 16.39 -32.98
C SER A 233 -33.71 16.94 -31.87
N MET A 234 -33.99 18.14 -31.36
CA MET A 234 -33.23 18.72 -30.25
C MET A 234 -33.44 17.95 -28.95
N MET A 235 -34.67 17.51 -28.67
CA MET A 235 -34.96 16.68 -27.50
C MET A 235 -34.26 15.31 -27.60
N LEU A 236 -34.27 14.68 -28.77
CA LEU A 236 -33.56 13.41 -28.99
C LEU A 236 -32.04 13.58 -28.88
N LEU A 237 -31.48 14.67 -29.41
CA LEU A 237 -30.06 15.00 -29.27
C LEU A 237 -29.68 15.16 -27.79
N SER A 238 -30.48 15.91 -27.02
CA SER A 238 -30.26 16.07 -25.58
C SER A 238 -30.32 14.73 -24.82
N LEU A 239 -31.23 13.84 -25.19
CA LEU A 239 -31.35 12.51 -24.58
C LEU A 239 -30.14 11.62 -24.95
N LEU A 240 -29.70 11.66 -26.20
CA LEU A 240 -28.52 10.92 -26.68
C LEU A 240 -27.25 11.39 -25.99
N MET A 241 -27.06 12.71 -25.82
CA MET A 241 -25.94 13.27 -25.07
C MET A 241 -25.96 12.81 -23.61
N ALA A 242 -27.12 12.84 -22.95
CA ALA A 242 -27.25 12.39 -21.56
C ALA A 242 -26.95 10.90 -21.42
N ALA A 243 -27.45 10.07 -22.34
CA ALA A 243 -27.16 8.65 -22.39
C ALA A 243 -25.66 8.38 -22.63
N ALA A 244 -25.01 9.14 -23.52
CA ALA A 244 -23.59 9.00 -23.80
C ALA A 244 -22.73 9.34 -22.57
N VAL A 245 -23.03 10.43 -21.86
CA VAL A 245 -22.34 10.79 -20.60
C VAL A 245 -22.55 9.71 -19.54
N PHE A 246 -23.78 9.20 -19.39
CA PHE A 246 -24.08 8.12 -18.45
C PHE A 246 -23.31 6.83 -18.75
N VAL A 247 -23.21 6.43 -20.02
CA VAL A 247 -22.43 5.26 -20.43
C VAL A 247 -20.94 5.49 -20.18
N ALA A 248 -20.39 6.66 -20.51
CA ALA A 248 -18.99 6.98 -20.27
C ALA A 248 -18.64 6.98 -18.77
N ASP A 249 -19.51 7.54 -17.93
CA ASP A 249 -19.37 7.50 -16.46
C ASP A 249 -19.40 6.08 -15.92
N THR A 250 -20.34 5.25 -16.40
CA THR A 250 -20.43 3.84 -16.02
C THR A 250 -19.16 3.06 -16.39
N ILE A 251 -18.62 3.29 -17.59
CA ILE A 251 -17.36 2.68 -18.02
C ILE A 251 -16.22 3.14 -17.11
N LEU A 252 -16.13 4.44 -16.78
CA LEU A 252 -15.10 4.98 -15.90
C LEU A 252 -15.17 4.36 -14.49
N HIS A 253 -16.37 4.19 -13.92
CA HIS A 253 -16.61 3.47 -12.65
C HIS A 253 -16.10 2.04 -12.71
N TYR A 254 -16.47 1.31 -13.74
CA TYR A 254 -16.12 -0.11 -13.86
C TYR A 254 -14.62 -0.32 -14.07
N THR A 255 -13.96 0.60 -14.75
CA THR A 255 -12.56 0.46 -15.16
C THR A 255 -11.57 1.15 -14.22
N THR A 256 -12.04 2.00 -13.30
CA THR A 256 -11.19 2.60 -12.26
C THR A 256 -11.06 1.63 -11.08
N SER A 257 -9.82 1.30 -10.71
CA SER A 257 -9.53 0.40 -9.59
C SER A 257 -8.51 1.02 -8.64
N THR A 258 -8.43 0.50 -7.41
CA THR A 258 -7.33 0.81 -6.50
C THR A 258 -6.25 -0.25 -6.66
N VAL A 259 -4.98 0.17 -6.63
CA VAL A 259 -3.81 -0.71 -6.73
C VAL A 259 -2.85 -0.37 -5.60
N GLU A 260 -2.28 -1.40 -4.99
CA GLU A 260 -1.12 -1.24 -4.11
C GLU A 260 0.07 -0.85 -4.98
N PHE A 261 0.77 0.19 -4.57
CA PHE A 261 1.90 0.74 -5.30
C PHE A 261 2.97 1.18 -4.31
N ASP A 262 4.20 0.78 -4.59
CA ASP A 262 5.35 1.14 -3.79
C ASP A 262 6.05 2.31 -4.43
N GLN A 263 5.93 3.50 -3.81
CA GLN A 263 6.66 4.66 -4.26
C GLN A 263 8.08 4.59 -3.74
N ILE A 264 9.03 4.67 -4.66
CA ILE A 264 10.45 4.57 -4.37
C ILE A 264 11.07 5.96 -4.38
N SER A 265 11.83 6.26 -3.34
CA SER A 265 12.64 7.47 -3.23
C SER A 265 14.10 7.07 -3.04
N VAL A 266 14.93 7.41 -4.01
CA VAL A 266 16.38 7.17 -3.97
C VAL A 266 17.08 8.45 -3.48
N PRO A 267 17.69 8.45 -2.29
CA PRO A 267 18.51 9.58 -1.85
C PRO A 267 19.74 9.73 -2.77
N PRO A 268 20.24 10.95 -2.99
CA PRO A 268 21.38 11.18 -3.88
C PRO A 268 22.68 10.52 -3.39
N GLN A 269 22.80 10.32 -2.08
CA GLN A 269 23.86 9.57 -1.44
C GLN A 269 23.29 8.74 -0.28
N PRO A 270 23.78 7.52 -0.04
CA PRO A 270 23.44 6.74 1.13
C PRO A 270 23.81 7.50 2.41
N ASN A 271 22.89 7.55 3.37
CA ASN A 271 23.06 8.29 4.62
C ASN A 271 22.93 7.42 5.87
N GLN A 272 22.73 6.10 5.70
CA GLN A 272 22.63 5.14 6.79
C GLN A 272 23.76 4.12 6.72
N GLU A 273 24.23 3.73 7.90
CA GLU A 273 25.35 2.82 8.09
C GLU A 273 24.86 1.38 8.20
N PHE A 274 24.43 0.83 7.07
CA PHE A 274 23.98 -0.56 7.02
C PHE A 274 25.12 -1.57 6.84
N GLY A 275 26.30 -1.14 6.39
CA GLY A 275 27.47 -2.01 6.32
C GLY A 275 28.23 -2.05 7.64
N ARG A 276 29.17 -2.99 7.74
CA ARG A 276 30.13 -3.08 8.85
C ARG A 276 31.52 -3.35 8.29
N GLY A 277 32.53 -2.79 8.93
CA GLY A 277 33.93 -3.04 8.59
C GLY A 277 34.82 -2.71 9.77
N LEU A 278 36.10 -3.09 9.70
CA LEU A 278 37.05 -2.86 10.79
C LEU A 278 37.09 -1.39 11.22
N SER A 279 37.27 -1.16 12.52
CA SER A 279 37.41 0.17 13.10
C SER A 279 38.62 0.91 12.54
N GLU A 280 38.62 2.24 12.60
CA GLU A 280 39.77 3.05 12.15
C GLU A 280 41.05 2.71 12.93
N PHE A 281 40.90 2.36 14.22
CA PHE A 281 42.00 1.88 15.03
C PHE A 281 42.62 0.60 14.43
N CYS A 282 41.80 -0.41 14.14
CA CYS A 282 42.29 -1.66 13.53
C CYS A 282 42.88 -1.46 12.13
N LEU A 283 42.35 -0.54 11.34
CA LEU A 283 42.87 -0.25 9.99
C LEU A 283 44.24 0.43 10.02
N THR A 284 44.53 1.21 11.06
CA THR A 284 45.80 1.95 11.22
C THR A 284 46.80 1.25 12.14
N PHE A 285 46.38 0.16 12.79
CA PHE A 285 47.21 -0.60 13.72
C PHE A 285 48.42 -1.25 13.02
N ASN A 286 49.61 -1.04 13.58
CA ASN A 286 50.84 -1.57 13.02
C ASN A 286 51.30 -2.85 13.71
N ARG A 287 51.11 -3.99 13.04
CA ARG A 287 51.52 -5.33 13.48
C ARG A 287 53.03 -5.60 13.50
N THR A 288 53.85 -4.78 12.84
CA THR A 288 55.24 -5.14 12.50
C THR A 288 56.19 -5.27 13.69
N PHE A 289 55.86 -4.73 14.86
CA PHE A 289 56.76 -4.75 16.02
C PHE A 289 56.65 -6.05 16.84
N VAL A 290 55.43 -6.54 17.09
CA VAL A 290 55.18 -7.69 17.98
C VAL A 290 54.27 -8.76 17.36
N GLY A 291 53.67 -8.51 16.19
CA GLY A 291 52.75 -9.45 15.55
C GLY A 291 51.31 -9.46 16.09
N PHE A 292 51.01 -8.71 17.15
CA PHE A 292 49.66 -8.67 17.73
C PHE A 292 48.63 -8.05 16.81
N PRO A 293 47.42 -8.61 16.67
CA PRO A 293 46.32 -7.91 16.03
C PRO A 293 45.87 -6.70 16.88
N CYS A 294 45.03 -5.85 16.31
CA CYS A 294 44.46 -4.72 17.03
C CYS A 294 43.65 -5.11 18.29
N SER A 295 43.19 -6.36 18.39
CA SER A 295 42.46 -6.86 19.55
C SER A 295 43.33 -7.12 20.79
N ASP A 296 44.66 -7.15 20.63
CA ASP A 296 45.56 -7.26 21.77
C ASP A 296 46.64 -6.18 21.73
N THR A 297 46.56 -5.27 22.70
CA THR A 297 47.47 -4.14 22.82
C THR A 297 48.45 -4.24 23.98
N THR A 298 48.35 -5.31 24.80
CA THR A 298 49.03 -5.43 26.11
C THR A 298 50.54 -5.19 26.04
N ASP A 299 51.21 -5.75 25.03
CA ASP A 299 52.67 -5.65 24.85
C ASP A 299 53.10 -4.80 23.64
N SER A 300 52.12 -4.16 22.98
CA SER A 300 52.34 -3.28 21.83
C SER A 300 52.84 -1.88 22.20
N GLY A 301 52.64 -1.45 23.45
CA GLY A 301 52.82 -0.07 23.90
C GLY A 301 51.80 0.93 23.33
N VAL A 302 50.83 0.46 22.54
CA VAL A 302 49.69 1.23 22.03
C VAL A 302 48.55 1.11 23.02
N VAL A 303 47.84 2.20 23.30
CA VAL A 303 46.64 2.18 24.14
C VAL A 303 45.43 2.36 23.24
N ASP A 304 44.55 1.36 23.20
CA ASP A 304 43.27 1.48 22.53
C ASP A 304 42.27 2.26 23.42
N PRO A 305 41.80 3.45 22.98
CA PRO A 305 40.81 4.21 23.74
C PRO A 305 39.44 3.51 23.86
N ASN A 306 39.14 2.54 23.00
CA ASN A 306 37.84 1.87 22.89
C ASN A 306 37.81 0.46 23.47
N ALA A 307 38.92 -0.07 23.99
CA ALA A 307 39.02 -1.47 24.44
C ALA A 307 37.87 -1.95 25.34
N ASN A 308 37.42 -1.12 26.30
CA ASN A 308 36.29 -1.46 27.18
C ASN A 308 34.97 -1.59 26.42
N PHE A 309 34.74 -0.72 25.44
CA PHE A 309 33.54 -0.73 24.60
C PHE A 309 33.57 -1.95 23.68
N GLU A 310 34.70 -2.24 23.04
CA GLU A 310 34.86 -3.37 22.12
C GLU A 310 34.68 -4.70 22.86
N ALA A 311 35.30 -4.88 24.02
CA ALA A 311 35.09 -6.07 24.87
C ALA A 311 33.63 -6.22 25.32
N THR A 312 32.94 -5.10 25.61
CA THR A 312 31.51 -5.14 25.95
C THR A 312 30.66 -5.52 24.74
N GLU A 313 30.99 -4.98 23.56
CA GLU A 313 30.27 -5.24 22.32
C GLU A 313 30.45 -6.69 21.85
N THR A 314 31.65 -7.24 21.95
CA THR A 314 31.93 -8.67 21.74
C THR A 314 31.00 -9.56 22.56
N ASN A 315 30.93 -9.32 23.87
CA ASN A 315 30.06 -10.10 24.77
C ASN A 315 28.57 -9.92 24.42
N ARG A 316 28.15 -8.71 24.05
CA ARG A 316 26.78 -8.44 23.63
C ARG A 316 26.42 -9.13 22.32
N LEU A 317 27.32 -9.12 21.34
CA LEU A 317 27.14 -9.82 20.07
C LEU A 317 27.04 -11.33 20.28
N PHE A 318 27.94 -11.88 21.10
CA PHE A 318 27.94 -13.29 21.44
C PHE A 318 26.61 -13.76 22.06
N HIS A 319 26.01 -12.92 22.91
CA HIS A 319 24.71 -13.20 23.54
C HIS A 319 23.49 -12.63 22.81
N ASN A 320 23.66 -12.11 21.58
CA ASN A 320 22.59 -11.46 20.81
C ASN A 320 21.83 -10.36 21.57
N THR A 321 22.56 -9.51 22.30
CA THR A 321 22.04 -8.38 23.09
C THR A 321 22.64 -7.03 22.67
N SER A 322 23.37 -7.00 21.56
CA SER A 322 23.93 -5.75 21.03
C SER A 322 22.82 -4.80 20.55
N GLN A 323 23.06 -3.51 20.73
CA GLN A 323 22.20 -2.44 20.24
C GLN A 323 22.69 -1.88 18.90
N LEU A 324 23.87 -2.31 18.44
CA LEU A 324 24.55 -1.77 17.26
C LEU A 324 24.48 -2.74 16.10
N SER A 325 24.74 -4.01 16.37
CA SER A 325 24.93 -5.03 15.35
C SER A 325 24.29 -6.34 15.78
N GLU A 326 23.96 -7.19 14.81
CA GLU A 326 23.41 -8.51 15.01
C GLU A 326 24.16 -9.49 14.11
N ILE A 327 24.43 -10.70 14.62
CA ILE A 327 24.98 -11.79 13.81
C ILE A 327 23.82 -12.61 13.26
N ARG A 328 23.79 -12.76 11.94
CA ARG A 328 22.86 -13.65 11.25
C ARG A 328 23.63 -14.79 10.61
N ILE A 329 22.94 -15.91 10.45
CA ILE A 329 23.48 -17.11 9.85
C ILE A 329 22.60 -17.45 8.65
N THR A 330 23.22 -17.75 7.50
CA THR A 330 22.50 -18.21 6.31
C THR A 330 23.33 -19.24 5.55
N ALA A 331 22.66 -20.16 4.89
CA ALA A 331 23.31 -20.97 3.84
C ALA A 331 23.44 -20.12 2.57
N THR A 332 24.54 -20.29 1.83
CA THR A 332 24.78 -19.66 0.53
C THR A 332 25.53 -20.63 -0.39
N ASP A 333 25.31 -20.54 -1.70
CA ASP A 333 25.97 -21.39 -2.70
C ASP A 333 27.49 -21.11 -2.79
N ASP A 334 27.92 -19.90 -2.39
CA ASP A 334 29.34 -19.49 -2.39
C ASP A 334 30.17 -20.23 -1.32
N VAL A 335 29.50 -20.76 -0.29
CA VAL A 335 30.13 -21.48 0.83
C VAL A 335 29.46 -22.86 0.95
N PRO A 336 29.78 -23.80 0.05
CA PRO A 336 29.08 -25.08 0.00
C PRO A 336 29.38 -25.91 1.24
N GLY A 337 28.32 -26.43 1.88
CA GLY A 337 28.43 -27.37 2.99
C GLY A 337 28.72 -26.75 4.36
N ALA A 338 28.66 -25.42 4.49
CA ALA A 338 28.66 -24.74 5.79
C ALA A 338 27.77 -23.50 5.77
N ASP A 339 27.35 -23.08 6.97
CA ASP A 339 26.62 -21.83 7.11
C ASP A 339 27.60 -20.65 7.14
N LEU A 340 27.17 -19.52 6.60
CA LEU A 340 27.86 -18.24 6.67
C LEU A 340 27.25 -17.40 7.80
N ALA A 341 28.05 -17.11 8.83
CA ALA A 341 27.74 -16.08 9.81
C ALA A 341 28.17 -14.72 9.25
N TYR A 342 27.32 -13.70 9.32
CA TYR A 342 27.62 -12.35 8.83
C TYR A 342 27.00 -11.28 9.74
N LEU A 343 27.64 -10.11 9.76
CA LEU A 343 27.26 -9.02 10.67
C LEU A 343 26.33 -8.04 9.96
N ILE A 344 25.19 -7.73 10.57
CA ILE A 344 24.24 -6.71 10.11
C ILE A 344 24.02 -5.66 11.20
N PRO A 345 23.51 -4.46 10.88
CA PRO A 345 23.02 -3.54 11.90
C PRO A 345 21.86 -4.16 12.68
N GLN A 346 21.72 -3.75 13.94
CA GLN A 346 20.60 -4.20 14.76
C GLN A 346 19.27 -3.80 14.11
N GLN A 347 18.32 -4.73 14.01
CA GLN A 347 17.08 -4.56 13.24
C GLN A 347 16.25 -3.35 13.69
N GLU A 348 16.26 -3.05 14.99
CA GLU A 348 15.56 -1.89 15.57
C GLU A 348 16.16 -0.53 15.15
N SER A 349 17.42 -0.51 14.73
CA SER A 349 18.10 0.69 14.23
C SER A 349 17.82 0.97 12.75
N ILE A 350 17.28 -0.01 12.01
CA ILE A 350 17.00 0.11 10.58
C ILE A 350 15.69 0.89 10.41
N VAL A 351 15.74 1.99 9.65
CA VAL A 351 14.53 2.74 9.30
C VAL A 351 13.58 1.84 8.52
N PRO A 352 12.30 1.74 8.93
CA PRO A 352 11.34 0.84 8.28
C PRO A 352 11.19 1.19 6.80
N ASN A 353 10.90 0.16 5.99
CA ASN A 353 10.74 0.27 4.54
C ASN A 353 11.97 0.86 3.82
N THR A 354 13.16 0.65 4.38
CA THR A 354 14.41 0.97 3.68
C THR A 354 14.92 -0.30 3.00
N ASP A 355 15.09 -0.22 1.69
CA ASP A 355 15.79 -1.25 0.93
C ASP A 355 17.24 -0.77 0.73
N TYR A 356 18.21 -1.66 0.88
CA TYR A 356 19.61 -1.29 0.79
C TYR A 356 20.51 -2.43 0.36
N GLU A 357 21.68 -2.06 -0.14
CA GLU A 357 22.81 -2.96 -0.41
C GLU A 357 23.98 -2.52 0.47
N ALA A 358 24.62 -3.47 1.13
CA ALA A 358 25.70 -3.19 2.07
C ALA A 358 26.80 -4.25 2.01
N SER A 359 28.00 -3.87 2.46
CA SER A 359 29.12 -4.78 2.65
C SER A 359 29.42 -5.02 4.13
N THR A 360 29.84 -6.24 4.44
CA THR A 360 30.14 -6.68 5.81
C THR A 360 31.18 -7.81 5.83
N ILE A 361 31.59 -8.20 7.03
CA ILE A 361 32.48 -9.34 7.27
C ILE A 361 31.62 -10.57 7.54
N GLY A 362 32.00 -11.67 6.90
CA GLY A 362 31.44 -12.99 7.15
C GLY A 362 32.48 -13.99 7.62
N ILE A 363 32.05 -14.97 8.41
CA ILE A 363 32.86 -16.10 8.89
C ILE A 363 32.11 -17.39 8.58
N SER A 364 32.84 -18.39 8.12
CA SER A 364 32.34 -19.75 8.03
C SER A 364 33.36 -20.73 8.56
N THR A 365 32.87 -21.74 9.27
CA THR A 365 33.68 -22.82 9.85
C THR A 365 33.18 -24.15 9.31
N THR A 366 34.05 -24.86 8.59
CA THR A 366 33.77 -26.21 8.09
C THR A 366 34.53 -27.21 8.93
N CYS A 367 33.85 -28.18 9.53
CA CYS A 367 34.48 -29.18 10.38
C CYS A 367 34.34 -30.57 9.77
N ARG A 368 35.33 -31.43 10.04
CA ARG A 368 35.28 -32.86 9.76
C ARG A 368 35.82 -33.66 10.93
N PHE A 369 35.32 -34.88 11.09
CA PHE A 369 35.91 -35.84 11.99
C PHE A 369 37.23 -36.37 11.44
N VAL A 370 38.21 -36.50 12.33
CA VAL A 370 39.47 -37.20 12.05
C VAL A 370 39.32 -38.65 12.52
N ASN A 371 39.75 -39.59 11.67
CA ASN A 371 39.60 -41.00 11.99
C ASN A 371 40.41 -41.36 13.25
N PRO A 372 39.78 -41.93 14.31
CA PRO A 372 40.48 -42.30 15.54
C PRO A 372 41.71 -43.18 15.34
N ALA A 373 41.66 -44.10 14.37
CA ALA A 373 42.78 -44.98 14.04
C ALA A 373 43.97 -44.21 13.45
N SER A 374 43.72 -43.14 12.70
CA SER A 374 44.79 -42.27 12.17
C SER A 374 45.49 -41.44 13.24
N CYS A 375 44.82 -41.23 14.38
CA CYS A 375 45.38 -40.54 15.54
C CYS A 375 45.81 -41.50 16.65
N GLY A 376 45.87 -42.81 16.39
CA GLY A 376 46.28 -43.80 17.38
C GLY A 376 45.52 -43.70 18.71
N MET A 377 44.22 -43.40 18.66
CA MET A 377 43.41 -43.23 19.88
C MET A 377 43.34 -44.54 20.65
N VAL A 378 43.81 -44.53 21.90
CA VAL A 378 43.85 -45.71 22.77
C VAL A 378 43.44 -45.37 24.19
N LEU A 379 42.78 -46.30 24.85
CA LEU A 379 42.46 -46.19 26.28
C LEU A 379 43.73 -46.27 27.12
N TRP A 380 43.82 -45.40 28.11
CA TRP A 380 44.88 -45.35 29.10
C TRP A 380 44.26 -45.26 30.50
N ASP A 381 44.76 -46.10 31.41
CA ASP A 381 44.27 -46.21 32.80
C ASP A 381 42.75 -46.47 32.89
N ASP A 382 42.21 -47.26 31.94
CA ASP A 382 40.81 -47.66 31.80
C ASP A 382 39.76 -46.52 31.70
N TYR A 383 40.18 -45.25 31.67
CA TYR A 383 39.28 -44.10 31.67
C TYR A 383 39.72 -42.95 30.75
N TYR A 384 41.01 -42.72 30.60
CA TYR A 384 41.55 -41.64 29.76
C TYR A 384 41.80 -42.12 28.34
N THR A 385 41.85 -41.19 27.39
CA THR A 385 42.14 -41.53 25.99
C THR A 385 43.36 -40.76 25.52
N ASN A 386 44.43 -41.50 25.23
CA ASN A 386 45.62 -40.96 24.59
C ASN A 386 45.38 -40.87 23.10
N PHE A 387 45.78 -39.76 22.49
CA PHE A 387 45.75 -39.57 21.04
C PHE A 387 47.05 -38.91 20.57
N SER A 388 47.45 -39.25 19.35
CA SER A 388 48.60 -38.69 18.65
C SER A 388 48.32 -38.65 17.15
N CYS A 389 47.74 -37.55 16.68
CA CYS A 389 47.51 -37.33 15.25
C CYS A 389 48.79 -36.91 14.52
N THR A 390 49.56 -36.01 15.15
CA THR A 390 50.83 -35.49 14.63
C THR A 390 51.76 -35.16 15.80
N ASP A 391 53.03 -34.88 15.50
CA ASP A 391 53.99 -34.39 16.50
C ASP A 391 53.53 -33.10 17.17
N MET A 392 52.68 -32.32 16.51
CA MET A 392 52.16 -31.04 17.02
C MET A 392 50.72 -31.11 17.54
N PHE A 393 50.05 -32.27 17.42
CA PHE A 393 48.69 -32.48 17.90
C PHE A 393 48.52 -33.87 18.51
N HIS A 394 48.88 -33.95 19.79
CA HIS A 394 48.77 -35.13 20.64
C HIS A 394 48.46 -34.72 22.09
N GLY A 395 47.93 -35.65 22.87
CA GLY A 395 47.60 -35.43 24.28
C GLY A 395 46.74 -36.53 24.91
N THR A 396 46.23 -36.25 26.11
CA THR A 396 45.36 -37.16 26.87
C THR A 396 44.04 -36.49 27.23
N ILE A 397 42.94 -37.01 26.67
CA ILE A 397 41.57 -36.59 26.97
C ILE A 397 41.08 -37.28 28.25
N GLY A 398 40.31 -36.55 29.05
CA GLY A 398 39.72 -36.99 30.32
C GLY A 398 40.52 -36.56 31.55
N MET A 399 41.79 -36.17 31.37
CA MET A 399 42.62 -35.65 32.46
C MET A 399 42.41 -34.16 32.66
N PRO A 400 42.28 -33.67 33.91
CA PRO A 400 42.17 -32.24 34.18
C PRO A 400 43.43 -31.50 33.71
N PRO A 401 43.32 -30.20 33.35
CA PRO A 401 44.48 -29.39 33.04
C PRO A 401 45.31 -29.08 34.28
N ILE A 402 46.62 -28.99 34.10
CA ILE A 402 47.50 -28.38 35.11
C ILE A 402 47.36 -26.87 34.98
N VAL A 403 46.82 -26.22 36.01
CA VAL A 403 46.58 -24.78 36.05
C VAL A 403 47.54 -24.09 37.00
N SER A 404 47.99 -22.89 36.64
CA SER A 404 48.81 -22.02 37.49
C SER A 404 47.97 -20.85 38.00
N THR A 405 48.28 -20.37 39.20
CA THR A 405 47.74 -19.12 39.76
C THR A 405 48.73 -17.96 39.65
N SER A 406 49.91 -18.21 39.08
CA SER A 406 50.98 -17.22 38.92
C SER A 406 50.88 -16.51 37.58
N LEU A 407 50.94 -15.18 37.60
CA LEU A 407 51.05 -14.36 36.38
C LEU A 407 52.41 -14.51 35.66
N LEU A 408 53.44 -15.00 36.37
CA LEU A 408 54.79 -15.17 35.84
C LEU A 408 55.02 -16.54 35.18
N ASP A 409 54.12 -17.48 35.43
CA ASP A 409 54.10 -18.79 34.80
C ASP A 409 52.65 -19.08 34.41
N PRO A 410 52.14 -18.39 33.37
CA PRO A 410 50.77 -18.55 32.97
C PRO A 410 50.56 -20.00 32.53
N ARG A 411 51.48 -20.61 31.77
CA ARG A 411 51.34 -21.95 31.20
C ARG A 411 52.30 -22.95 31.87
N PRO A 412 51.89 -23.55 33.00
CA PRO A 412 52.73 -24.55 33.62
C PRO A 412 52.94 -25.73 32.64
N PRO A 413 54.10 -26.40 32.70
CA PRO A 413 54.34 -27.61 31.91
C PRO A 413 53.27 -28.67 32.19
N ASP A 414 52.60 -29.15 31.14
CA ASP A 414 51.62 -30.23 31.23
C ASP A 414 52.06 -31.36 30.29
N PRO A 415 52.44 -32.55 30.82
CA PRO A 415 52.93 -33.66 30.00
C PRO A 415 51.82 -34.31 29.16
N TYR A 416 50.57 -33.95 29.38
CA TYR A 416 49.39 -34.51 28.71
C TYR A 416 48.90 -33.64 27.54
N ARG A 417 49.70 -32.65 27.11
CA ARG A 417 49.43 -31.81 25.94
C ARG A 417 50.69 -31.62 25.07
N SER A 418 50.45 -31.40 23.79
CA SER A 418 51.44 -30.97 22.80
C SER A 418 51.76 -29.47 22.89
N PHE A 419 52.80 -29.05 22.18
CA PHE A 419 53.30 -27.68 22.10
C PHE A 419 52.19 -26.67 21.75
N LEU A 420 52.07 -25.63 22.56
CA LEU A 420 51.09 -24.54 22.45
C LEU A 420 49.60 -24.95 22.46
N MET A 421 49.27 -26.22 22.67
CA MET A 421 47.89 -26.69 22.73
C MET A 421 47.17 -26.16 23.99
N TYR A 422 45.92 -25.76 23.83
CA TYR A 422 45.03 -25.36 24.92
C TYR A 422 44.35 -26.59 25.51
N LYS A 423 44.34 -26.68 26.84
CA LYS A 423 43.61 -27.71 27.59
C LYS A 423 42.73 -26.98 28.60
N GLY A 424 41.55 -26.55 28.16
CA GLY A 424 40.65 -25.76 29.01
C GLY A 424 39.93 -26.60 30.06
N ALA A 425 39.65 -27.86 29.75
CA ALA A 425 38.92 -28.77 30.63
C ALA A 425 39.37 -30.20 30.41
N ALA A 426 38.95 -31.11 31.30
CA ALA A 426 39.25 -32.53 31.16
C ALA A 426 38.69 -33.13 29.85
N ASN A 427 37.59 -32.59 29.34
CA ASN A 427 36.89 -33.05 28.16
C ASN A 427 37.21 -32.25 26.88
N LEU A 428 38.16 -31.31 26.92
CA LEU A 428 38.38 -30.38 25.80
C LEU A 428 39.84 -29.94 25.68
N MET A 429 40.42 -30.18 24.51
CA MET A 429 41.73 -29.70 24.11
C MET A 429 41.66 -29.15 22.68
N TYR A 430 42.39 -28.09 22.36
CA TYR A 430 42.42 -27.57 20.98
C TYR A 430 43.71 -26.81 20.68
N SER A 431 44.06 -26.70 19.40
CA SER A 431 45.19 -25.91 18.92
C SER A 431 44.92 -25.34 17.53
N PHE A 432 45.68 -24.30 17.17
CA PHE A 432 45.57 -23.59 15.90
C PHE A 432 46.71 -23.99 14.96
N PHE A 433 46.38 -24.19 13.69
CA PHE A 433 47.30 -24.69 12.66
C PHE A 433 47.18 -23.88 11.37
N SER A 434 48.30 -23.71 10.68
CA SER A 434 48.32 -23.07 9.35
C SER A 434 47.98 -24.04 8.22
N ASP A 435 47.88 -25.35 8.51
CA ASP A 435 47.57 -26.40 7.54
C ASP A 435 46.50 -27.37 8.03
N SER A 436 45.74 -27.92 7.07
CA SER A 436 44.68 -28.90 7.34
C SER A 436 45.20 -30.25 7.87
N GLY A 437 46.50 -30.50 7.83
CA GLY A 437 47.13 -31.71 8.36
C GLY A 437 47.47 -31.62 9.85
N MET A 438 47.25 -30.48 10.51
CA MET A 438 47.60 -30.23 11.91
C MET A 438 49.11 -30.44 12.19
N LYS A 439 49.97 -30.09 11.23
CA LYS A 439 51.43 -30.30 11.34
C LYS A 439 52.19 -29.05 11.76
N ASN A 440 51.72 -27.88 11.35
CA ASN A 440 52.37 -26.59 11.61
C ASN A 440 51.48 -25.75 12.51
N ILE A 441 51.93 -25.51 13.74
CA ILE A 441 51.24 -24.65 14.68
C ILE A 441 51.20 -23.23 14.13
N TYR A 442 50.04 -22.60 14.25
CA TYR A 442 49.85 -21.22 13.83
C TYR A 442 50.28 -20.26 14.94
N ASN A 443 51.59 -20.00 15.01
CA ASN A 443 52.20 -19.15 16.03
C ASN A 443 52.63 -17.81 15.41
N THR A 444 51.68 -16.90 15.21
CA THR A 444 51.92 -15.64 14.46
C THR A 444 52.73 -14.60 15.24
N VAL A 445 52.87 -14.76 16.55
CA VAL A 445 53.56 -13.83 17.46
C VAL A 445 54.91 -14.36 17.95
N GLY A 446 55.12 -15.68 17.95
CA GLY A 446 56.38 -16.30 18.36
C GLY A 446 56.45 -16.68 19.83
N TYR A 447 55.37 -17.24 20.38
CA TYR A 447 55.34 -17.72 21.76
C TYR A 447 56.03 -19.09 21.92
N ASN A 448 56.62 -19.32 23.09
CA ASN A 448 57.07 -20.63 23.54
C ASN A 448 55.99 -21.36 24.35
N ASP A 449 56.25 -22.62 24.72
CA ASP A 449 55.26 -23.46 25.39
C ASP A 449 54.90 -23.00 26.83
N SER A 450 55.77 -22.19 27.44
CA SER A 450 55.55 -21.55 28.74
C SER A 450 54.68 -20.28 28.63
N GLY A 451 54.24 -19.90 27.43
CA GLY A 451 53.43 -18.71 27.19
C GLY A 451 54.23 -17.41 27.24
N LEU A 452 55.55 -17.47 27.08
CA LEU A 452 56.43 -16.29 26.99
C LEU A 452 56.89 -16.10 25.54
N PHE A 453 57.25 -14.87 25.17
CA PHE A 453 57.84 -14.61 23.86
C PHE A 453 59.18 -15.34 23.71
N ASP A 454 59.34 -16.02 22.58
CA ASP A 454 60.62 -16.51 22.12
C ASP A 454 61.18 -15.54 21.08
N LEU A 455 62.12 -14.70 21.48
CA LEU A 455 62.76 -13.71 20.61
C LEU A 455 63.53 -14.35 19.44
N SER A 456 63.74 -15.66 19.44
CA SER A 456 64.30 -16.37 18.28
C SER A 456 63.27 -16.62 17.16
N ILE A 457 61.97 -16.49 17.47
CA ILE A 457 60.86 -16.65 16.52
C ILE A 457 60.39 -15.25 16.11
N SER A 458 60.52 -14.92 14.83
CA SER A 458 60.04 -13.64 14.31
C SER A 458 58.53 -13.65 14.11
N PRO A 459 57.82 -12.56 14.45
CA PRO A 459 56.39 -12.44 14.17
C PRO A 459 56.07 -12.54 12.68
N TYR A 460 54.91 -13.10 12.35
CA TYR A 460 54.50 -13.31 10.97
C TYR A 460 54.11 -11.97 10.31
N PRO A 461 54.68 -11.63 9.14
CA PRO A 461 54.23 -10.47 8.38
C PRO A 461 52.79 -10.68 7.88
N ASN A 462 52.10 -9.59 7.56
CA ASN A 462 50.70 -9.64 7.09
C ASN A 462 50.49 -10.51 5.83
N SER A 463 51.53 -10.73 5.04
CA SER A 463 51.51 -11.60 3.85
C SER A 463 51.53 -13.09 4.16
N GLU A 464 51.93 -13.48 5.38
CA GLU A 464 52.03 -14.87 5.83
C GLU A 464 50.83 -15.30 6.68
N LEU A 465 49.89 -14.37 6.93
CA LEU A 465 48.64 -14.69 7.61
C LEU A 465 47.70 -15.46 6.69
N VAL A 466 47.18 -16.58 7.19
CA VAL A 466 46.43 -17.55 6.36
C VAL A 466 44.92 -17.38 6.50
N ASN A 467 44.21 -17.56 5.39
CA ASN A 467 42.76 -17.70 5.33
C ASN A 467 42.44 -18.87 4.37
N PRO A 468 41.87 -19.99 4.84
CA PRO A 468 41.51 -20.29 6.23
C PRO A 468 42.72 -20.59 7.14
N PHE A 469 42.55 -20.43 8.45
CA PHE A 469 43.35 -21.16 9.44
C PHE A 469 42.59 -22.41 9.91
N TYR A 470 43.28 -23.34 10.55
CA TYR A 470 42.72 -24.61 10.99
C TYR A 470 42.72 -24.73 12.51
N VAL A 471 41.70 -25.37 13.07
CA VAL A 471 41.58 -25.69 14.50
C VAL A 471 41.44 -27.20 14.65
N GLY A 472 42.40 -27.81 15.33
CA GLY A 472 42.29 -29.19 15.80
C GLY A 472 41.66 -29.20 17.18
N ILE A 473 40.56 -29.94 17.36
CA ILE A 473 39.83 -30.02 18.63
C ILE A 473 39.70 -31.49 19.04
N ALA A 474 40.21 -31.84 20.21
CA ALA A 474 40.02 -33.14 20.83
C ALA A 474 39.00 -33.00 21.96
N ALA A 475 37.90 -33.75 21.88
CA ALA A 475 36.75 -33.58 22.76
C ALA A 475 36.22 -34.89 23.31
N ARG A 476 35.61 -34.81 24.49
CA ARG A 476 34.89 -35.89 25.18
C ARG A 476 33.46 -35.47 25.50
N ILE A 477 32.49 -36.32 25.20
CA ILE A 477 31.08 -36.14 25.57
C ILE A 477 30.60 -37.40 26.30
N SER A 478 29.79 -37.25 27.34
CA SER A 478 29.23 -38.41 28.04
C SER A 478 28.09 -39.02 27.25
N THR A 479 28.08 -40.35 27.13
CA THR A 479 27.02 -41.08 26.43
C THR A 479 25.88 -41.50 27.37
N THR A 480 26.08 -41.43 28.69
CA THR A 480 25.13 -41.88 29.70
C THR A 480 24.26 -40.75 30.28
N SER A 481 24.62 -39.49 30.05
CA SER A 481 23.91 -38.31 30.56
C SER A 481 22.80 -37.80 29.63
N GLY A 482 22.39 -38.57 28.62
CA GLY A 482 21.35 -38.16 27.67
C GLY A 482 21.73 -36.97 26.78
N GLN A 483 23.04 -36.76 26.55
CA GLN A 483 23.56 -35.63 25.75
C GLN A 483 23.35 -35.80 24.25
N PHE A 484 23.03 -37.00 23.78
CA PHE A 484 22.77 -37.29 22.37
C PHE A 484 21.31 -37.64 22.14
N VAL A 485 20.80 -37.29 20.96
CA VAL A 485 19.49 -37.73 20.50
C VAL A 485 19.47 -39.26 20.36
N SER A 486 18.34 -39.89 20.70
CA SER A 486 18.17 -41.34 20.59
C SER A 486 18.42 -41.80 19.15
N GLY A 487 19.31 -42.77 18.96
CA GLY A 487 19.65 -43.31 17.64
C GLY A 487 20.72 -42.53 16.87
N SER A 488 21.40 -41.56 17.51
CA SER A 488 22.46 -40.80 16.87
C SER A 488 23.58 -41.67 16.30
N GLU A 489 23.99 -41.38 15.05
CA GLU A 489 25.14 -41.96 14.34
C GLU A 489 26.46 -41.73 15.10
N MET A 490 26.53 -40.67 15.92
CA MET A 490 27.67 -40.39 16.79
C MET A 490 27.91 -41.52 17.80
N MET A 491 26.87 -42.24 18.20
CA MET A 491 26.95 -43.36 19.15
C MET A 491 26.97 -44.73 18.46
N ALA A 492 27.02 -44.78 17.13
CA ALA A 492 26.95 -46.03 16.39
C ALA A 492 28.21 -46.88 16.63
N PRO A 493 28.08 -48.16 17.01
CA PRO A 493 29.22 -49.06 17.09
C PRO A 493 29.83 -49.24 15.68
N ASN A 494 31.13 -49.01 15.54
CA ASN A 494 31.92 -49.01 14.29
C ASN A 494 31.89 -47.72 13.45
N ASN A 495 31.59 -46.56 14.04
CA ASN A 495 31.80 -45.30 13.36
C ASN A 495 33.31 -44.97 13.25
N ASN A 496 33.79 -44.72 12.02
CA ASN A 496 35.18 -44.29 11.77
C ASN A 496 35.45 -42.84 12.23
N ALA A 497 34.47 -42.15 12.80
CA ALA A 497 34.56 -40.77 13.26
C ALA A 497 34.83 -40.63 14.77
N THR A 498 34.54 -41.65 15.57
CA THR A 498 34.46 -41.54 17.04
C THR A 498 35.07 -42.73 17.75
N PHE A 499 35.64 -42.51 18.93
CA PHE A 499 36.20 -43.51 19.82
C PHE A 499 35.28 -43.69 21.04
N LEU A 500 34.57 -44.81 21.09
CA LEU A 500 33.61 -45.12 22.14
C LEU A 500 34.28 -45.98 23.23
N SER A 501 34.20 -45.55 24.48
CA SER A 501 34.62 -46.30 25.67
C SER A 501 33.56 -46.18 26.76
N ASP A 502 33.53 -47.08 27.75
CA ASP A 502 32.45 -47.23 28.74
C ASP A 502 31.92 -45.89 29.30
N GLY A 503 30.79 -45.43 28.74
CA GLY A 503 30.07 -44.22 29.15
C GLY A 503 30.56 -42.88 28.56
N VAL A 504 31.56 -42.89 27.67
CA VAL A 504 32.14 -41.70 27.05
C VAL A 504 32.37 -41.88 25.54
N LEU A 505 32.25 -40.77 24.81
CA LEU A 505 32.54 -40.66 23.39
C LEU A 505 33.67 -39.63 23.21
N ASP A 506 34.81 -40.09 22.71
CA ASP A 506 35.95 -39.24 22.39
C ASP A 506 36.09 -39.09 20.87
N PHE A 507 36.43 -37.91 20.40
CA PHE A 507 36.63 -37.66 18.98
C PHE A 507 37.53 -36.47 18.73
N ILE A 508 37.95 -36.35 17.48
CA ILE A 508 38.81 -35.27 17.03
C ILE A 508 38.14 -34.58 15.85
N LEU A 509 38.01 -33.26 15.95
CA LEU A 509 37.57 -32.38 14.88
C LEU A 509 38.77 -31.68 14.25
N ASN A 510 38.72 -31.54 12.94
CA ASN A 510 39.57 -30.66 12.18
C ASN A 510 38.68 -29.66 11.47
N CYS A 511 38.73 -28.41 11.92
CA CYS A 511 37.88 -27.33 11.46
C CYS A 511 38.69 -26.31 10.68
N ALA A 512 38.24 -25.94 9.48
CA ALA A 512 38.77 -24.82 8.73
C ALA A 512 37.91 -23.58 8.97
N VAL A 513 38.51 -22.52 9.49
CA VAL A 513 37.86 -21.24 9.80
C VAL A 513 38.26 -20.25 8.72
N ALA A 514 37.28 -19.80 7.93
CA ALA A 514 37.49 -18.90 6.82
C ALA A 514 36.76 -17.57 7.03
N SER A 515 37.37 -16.47 6.59
CA SER A 515 36.72 -15.16 6.52
C SER A 515 36.38 -14.75 5.10
N TYR A 516 35.28 -14.02 4.96
CA TYR A 516 34.70 -13.58 3.70
C TYR A 516 34.37 -12.09 3.76
N ASN A 517 34.55 -11.42 2.63
CA ASN A 517 33.91 -10.14 2.35
C ASN A 517 32.52 -10.42 1.77
N VAL A 518 31.49 -9.95 2.45
CA VAL A 518 30.09 -10.25 2.15
C VAL A 518 29.41 -9.00 1.62
N SER A 519 28.82 -9.09 0.43
CA SER A 519 27.89 -8.10 -0.08
C SER A 519 26.47 -8.66 0.00
N TYR A 520 25.54 -7.92 0.57
CA TYR A 520 24.16 -8.38 0.71
C TYR A 520 23.15 -7.30 0.36
N THR A 521 22.01 -7.73 -0.17
CA THR A 521 20.86 -6.87 -0.46
C THR A 521 19.70 -7.20 0.47
N TRP A 522 19.17 -6.16 1.09
CA TRP A 522 18.02 -6.23 1.98
C TRP A 522 16.87 -5.45 1.35
N VAL A 523 15.79 -6.15 1.00
CA VAL A 523 14.65 -5.59 0.28
C VAL A 523 13.37 -6.08 0.95
N ASP A 524 12.43 -5.16 1.19
CA ASP A 524 11.13 -5.46 1.80
C ASP A 524 11.26 -6.19 3.16
N GLY A 525 12.23 -5.74 3.97
CA GLY A 525 12.46 -6.29 5.31
C GLY A 525 13.08 -7.68 5.34
N ARG A 526 13.64 -8.18 4.22
CA ARG A 526 14.26 -9.52 4.13
C ARG A 526 15.55 -9.50 3.33
N LEU A 527 16.43 -10.47 3.61
CA LEU A 527 17.60 -10.75 2.79
C LEU A 527 17.15 -11.28 1.42
N GLN A 528 17.48 -10.58 0.33
CA GLN A 528 17.13 -10.97 -1.04
C GLN A 528 18.29 -11.70 -1.73
N SER A 529 19.50 -11.19 -1.59
CA SER A 529 20.70 -11.83 -2.11
C SER A 529 21.89 -11.61 -1.19
N ILE A 530 22.80 -12.58 -1.18
CA ILE A 530 24.06 -12.52 -0.47
C ILE A 530 25.13 -13.11 -1.37
N ASN A 531 26.27 -12.45 -1.44
CA ASN A 531 27.42 -12.89 -2.19
C ASN A 531 28.65 -12.82 -1.28
N ALA A 532 29.37 -13.93 -1.15
CA ALA A 532 30.48 -14.07 -0.21
C ALA A 532 31.77 -14.41 -0.96
N VAL A 533 32.76 -13.51 -0.85
CA VAL A 533 34.07 -13.68 -1.48
C VAL A 533 35.13 -13.88 -0.39
N PRO A 534 35.94 -14.96 -0.42
CA PRO A 534 37.01 -15.16 0.56
C PRO A 534 37.92 -13.92 0.67
N THR A 535 38.29 -13.52 1.88
CA THR A 535 39.23 -12.41 2.07
C THR A 535 40.64 -12.82 1.59
N GLY A 536 41.41 -11.84 1.10
CA GLY A 536 42.72 -12.09 0.49
C GLY A 536 43.83 -12.53 1.44
N ASN A 537 43.68 -12.36 2.77
CA ASN A 537 44.64 -12.78 3.78
C ASN A 537 43.96 -13.11 5.13
N GLY A 538 44.72 -13.67 6.07
CA GLY A 538 44.24 -14.00 7.42
C GLY A 538 44.12 -12.83 8.40
N SER A 539 44.29 -11.57 7.97
CA SER A 539 44.39 -10.43 8.90
C SER A 539 43.14 -10.20 9.75
N VAL A 540 41.95 -10.41 9.19
CA VAL A 540 40.68 -10.31 9.92
C VAL A 540 40.54 -11.45 10.94
N LEU A 541 40.98 -12.64 10.56
CA LEU A 541 40.95 -13.83 11.41
C LEU A 541 41.92 -13.72 12.60
N GLU A 542 43.03 -12.98 12.43
CA GLU A 542 43.95 -12.71 13.53
C GLU A 542 43.27 -11.99 14.68
N ILE A 543 42.27 -11.14 14.46
CA ILE A 543 41.58 -10.43 15.55
C ILE A 543 41.02 -11.41 16.58
N TYR A 544 40.47 -12.54 16.12
CA TYR A 544 40.01 -13.62 16.99
C TYR A 544 41.14 -14.50 17.51
N HIS A 545 42.06 -14.92 16.63
CA HIS A 545 43.18 -15.76 17.06
C HIS A 545 44.03 -15.08 18.14
N GLY A 546 44.23 -13.77 18.00
CA GLY A 546 45.02 -12.95 18.91
C GLY A 546 44.42 -12.73 20.28
N SER A 547 43.10 -12.55 20.37
CA SER A 547 42.43 -12.42 21.68
C SER A 547 42.52 -13.70 22.52
N LEU A 548 42.82 -14.83 21.86
CA LEU A 548 43.04 -16.11 22.52
C LEU A 548 44.49 -16.34 22.95
N LEU A 549 45.45 -15.45 22.63
CA LEU A 549 46.90 -15.66 22.77
C LEU A 549 47.40 -15.60 24.23
N TYR A 550 46.97 -16.56 25.05
CA TYR A 550 47.74 -17.11 26.17
C TYR A 550 47.51 -16.54 27.58
N ALA A 551 46.26 -16.27 27.95
CA ALA A 551 45.86 -16.24 29.36
C ALA A 551 45.48 -17.66 29.85
N THR A 552 46.43 -18.40 30.41
CA THR A 552 46.15 -19.58 31.26
C THR A 552 46.03 -19.16 32.72
N ILE A 553 45.23 -18.13 32.97
CA ILE A 553 44.79 -17.78 34.33
C ILE A 553 43.38 -18.37 34.48
N SER A 554 43.34 -19.66 34.82
CA SER A 554 42.18 -20.40 35.32
C SER A 554 40.82 -20.16 34.62
N GLY A 555 40.34 -21.13 33.85
CA GLY A 555 38.94 -21.19 33.44
C GLY A 555 38.77 -22.02 32.18
N GLY A 556 37.89 -23.01 32.22
CA GLY A 556 37.58 -23.78 31.01
C GLY A 556 36.94 -22.91 29.94
N ASP A 557 37.11 -23.30 28.67
CA ASP A 557 36.33 -22.73 27.58
C ASP A 557 34.90 -23.30 27.68
N SER A 558 34.09 -22.70 28.55
CA SER A 558 32.72 -23.12 28.82
C SER A 558 31.86 -23.00 27.57
N ASP A 559 32.13 -22.01 26.72
CA ASP A 559 31.41 -21.80 25.47
C ASP A 559 31.66 -22.96 24.52
N LEU A 560 32.92 -23.37 24.34
CA LEU A 560 33.23 -24.48 23.45
C LEU A 560 32.66 -25.81 23.96
N GLN A 561 32.62 -26.02 25.29
CA GLN A 561 31.94 -27.18 25.89
C GLN A 561 30.41 -27.14 25.69
N ASP A 562 29.81 -25.96 25.78
CA ASP A 562 28.40 -25.75 25.48
C ASP A 562 28.12 -26.00 23.97
N PHE A 563 29.01 -25.58 23.08
CA PHE A 563 28.88 -25.85 21.64
C PHE A 563 28.89 -27.33 21.34
N LEU A 564 29.76 -28.11 21.99
CA LEU A 564 29.78 -29.56 21.88
C LEU A 564 28.45 -30.18 22.34
N THR A 565 27.91 -29.70 23.45
CA THR A 565 26.62 -30.15 23.99
C THR A 565 25.45 -29.80 23.06
N GLN A 566 25.38 -28.56 22.58
CA GLN A 566 24.35 -28.14 21.61
C GLN A 566 24.44 -28.90 20.29
N SER A 567 25.65 -29.22 19.83
CA SER A 567 25.88 -29.98 18.60
C SER A 567 25.45 -31.44 18.74
N ALA A 568 25.68 -32.05 19.91
CA ALA A 568 25.20 -33.40 20.22
C ALA A 568 23.66 -33.51 20.24
N LEU A 569 22.97 -32.40 20.49
CA LEU A 569 21.51 -32.29 20.49
C LEU A 569 20.93 -31.83 19.15
N ALA A 570 21.75 -31.47 18.16
CA ALA A 570 21.31 -30.85 16.91
C ALA A 570 20.55 -31.81 15.98
N GLY A 571 20.82 -33.11 16.08
CA GLY A 571 20.23 -34.13 15.23
C GLY A 571 20.81 -35.52 15.50
N ASP A 572 20.42 -36.49 14.68
CA ASP A 572 20.88 -37.87 14.74
C ASP A 572 22.05 -38.16 13.79
N THR A 573 22.38 -37.28 12.83
CA THR A 573 23.47 -37.50 11.87
C THR A 573 24.78 -36.83 12.28
N THR A 574 25.91 -37.39 11.84
CA THR A 574 27.24 -36.78 12.00
C THR A 574 27.35 -35.41 11.32
N GLU A 575 26.67 -35.21 10.18
CA GLU A 575 26.63 -33.93 9.46
C GLU A 575 25.91 -32.84 10.26
N SER A 576 24.77 -33.16 10.89
CA SER A 576 24.03 -32.21 11.72
C SER A 576 24.85 -31.71 12.92
N PHE A 577 25.66 -32.60 13.51
CA PHE A 577 26.61 -32.25 14.57
C PHE A 577 27.66 -31.26 14.05
N LEU A 578 28.33 -31.59 12.94
CA LEU A 578 29.41 -30.77 12.37
C LEU A 578 28.91 -29.41 11.91
N GLN A 579 27.74 -29.35 11.28
CA GLN A 579 27.12 -28.10 10.85
C GLN A 579 26.78 -27.22 12.06
N LYS A 580 26.11 -27.76 13.08
CA LYS A 580 25.75 -26.98 14.28
C LYS A 580 27.00 -26.45 14.99
N PHE A 581 28.03 -27.29 15.14
CA PHE A 581 29.29 -26.88 15.75
C PHE A 581 29.97 -25.78 14.95
N GLY A 582 30.06 -25.94 13.63
CA GLY A 582 30.62 -24.95 12.71
C GLY A 582 29.90 -23.60 12.77
N SER A 583 28.56 -23.60 12.83
CA SER A 583 27.77 -22.37 12.90
C SER A 583 27.92 -21.64 14.24
N LEU A 584 27.98 -22.38 15.35
CA LEU A 584 28.27 -21.81 16.68
C LEU A 584 29.70 -21.26 16.76
N TYR A 585 30.68 -22.00 16.25
CA TYR A 585 32.07 -21.56 16.21
C TYR A 585 32.24 -20.31 15.34
N SER A 586 31.59 -20.25 14.18
CA SER A 586 31.59 -19.07 13.30
C SER A 586 30.98 -17.85 13.98
N THR A 587 29.93 -18.05 14.80
CA THR A 587 29.31 -16.99 15.60
C THR A 587 30.26 -16.49 16.67
N LYS A 588 30.98 -17.38 17.38
CA LYS A 588 32.01 -16.99 18.37
C LYS A 588 33.11 -16.13 17.74
N VAL A 589 33.65 -16.60 16.61
CA VAL A 589 34.71 -15.89 15.86
C VAL A 589 34.21 -14.52 15.37
N LEU A 590 33.01 -14.46 14.79
CA LEU A 590 32.45 -13.21 14.28
C LEU A 590 32.03 -12.24 15.40
N ALA A 591 31.62 -12.72 16.56
CA ALA A 591 31.30 -11.86 17.71
C ALA A 591 32.54 -11.12 18.20
N GLU A 592 33.67 -11.82 18.30
CA GLU A 592 34.96 -11.21 18.65
C GLU A 592 35.37 -10.16 17.61
N ILE A 593 35.38 -10.53 16.32
CA ILE A 593 35.72 -9.60 15.25
C ILE A 593 34.76 -8.40 15.23
N GLY A 594 33.47 -8.65 15.45
CA GLY A 594 32.40 -7.67 15.43
C GLY A 594 32.57 -6.56 16.47
N GLY A 595 33.14 -6.88 17.63
CA GLY A 595 33.50 -5.88 18.66
C GLY A 595 34.45 -4.80 18.12
N TYR A 596 35.31 -5.15 17.17
CA TYR A 596 36.29 -4.27 16.53
C TYR A 596 35.81 -3.69 15.18
N THR A 597 34.50 -3.71 14.93
CA THR A 597 33.90 -3.13 13.71
C THR A 597 33.15 -1.82 13.97
N THR A 598 33.09 -0.98 12.94
CA THR A 598 32.29 0.24 12.92
C THR A 598 31.31 0.23 11.74
N GLY A 599 30.28 1.06 11.82
CA GLY A 599 29.31 1.24 10.76
C GLY A 599 29.95 1.73 9.45
N ARG A 600 29.43 1.24 8.33
CA ARG A 600 29.81 1.67 6.97
C ARG A 600 28.56 2.07 6.23
N LEU A 601 28.64 3.16 5.47
CA LEU A 601 27.52 3.60 4.62
C LEU A 601 27.13 2.48 3.65
N ALA A 602 25.83 2.35 3.41
CA ALA A 602 25.31 1.44 2.41
C ALA A 602 25.90 1.74 1.02
N LEU A 603 26.08 0.71 0.20
CA LEU A 603 26.51 0.84 -1.19
C LEU A 603 25.41 1.46 -2.05
N ALA A 604 24.17 1.05 -1.79
CA ALA A 604 22.97 1.64 -2.38
C ALA A 604 21.84 1.65 -1.34
N GLN A 605 20.95 2.63 -1.44
CA GLN A 605 19.83 2.81 -0.52
C GLN A 605 18.62 3.35 -1.30
N GLN A 606 17.43 2.86 -0.98
CA GLN A 606 16.17 3.46 -1.39
C GLN A 606 15.15 3.37 -0.24
N LEU A 607 14.24 4.33 -0.19
CA LEU A 607 13.10 4.34 0.72
C LEU A 607 11.86 3.90 -0.05
N ARG A 608 11.07 3.02 0.56
CA ARG A 608 9.81 2.50 0.04
C ARG A 608 8.65 3.07 0.83
N GLU A 609 7.71 3.69 0.14
CA GLU A 609 6.46 4.15 0.71
C GLU A 609 5.31 3.36 0.09
N HIS A 610 4.69 2.50 0.90
CA HIS A 610 3.53 1.72 0.49
C HIS A 610 2.29 2.62 0.41
N MET A 611 1.72 2.77 -0.78
CA MET A 611 0.55 3.61 -1.01
C MET A 611 -0.53 2.93 -1.84
N LEU A 612 -1.77 3.33 -1.58
CA LEU A 612 -2.92 2.89 -2.37
C LEU A 612 -3.24 3.97 -3.40
N LEU A 613 -2.95 3.67 -4.66
CA LEU A 613 -3.17 4.57 -5.76
C LEU A 613 -4.41 4.18 -6.56
N SER A 614 -5.07 5.18 -7.14
CA SER A 614 -6.15 4.95 -8.10
C SER A 614 -5.58 4.80 -9.50
N LYS A 615 -5.90 3.67 -10.13
CA LYS A 615 -5.63 3.42 -11.54
C LYS A 615 -6.79 3.95 -12.36
N VAL A 616 -6.61 5.13 -12.97
CA VAL A 616 -7.63 5.79 -13.79
C VAL A 616 -7.33 5.56 -15.27
N PRO A 617 -8.22 4.93 -16.03
CA PRO A 617 -7.99 4.68 -17.46
C PRO A 617 -8.21 5.97 -18.26
N ILE A 618 -7.25 6.28 -19.14
CA ILE A 618 -7.26 7.50 -19.94
C ILE A 618 -8.43 7.53 -20.94
N PRO A 619 -8.74 6.45 -21.68
CA PRO A 619 -9.79 6.51 -22.71
C PRO A 619 -11.20 6.81 -22.16
N PRO A 620 -11.70 6.11 -21.12
CA PRO A 620 -13.00 6.42 -20.51
C PRO A 620 -13.07 7.83 -19.93
N LEU A 621 -11.99 8.29 -19.28
CA LEU A 621 -11.89 9.64 -18.74
C LEU A 621 -11.99 10.69 -19.86
N ALA A 622 -11.20 10.53 -20.92
CA ALA A 622 -11.20 11.45 -22.05
C ALA A 622 -12.57 11.49 -22.75
N MET A 623 -13.22 10.33 -22.90
CA MET A 623 -14.57 10.22 -23.45
C MET A 623 -15.60 10.97 -22.58
N LEU A 624 -15.59 10.77 -21.26
CA LEU A 624 -16.51 11.45 -20.34
C LEU A 624 -16.34 12.96 -20.39
N VAL A 625 -15.09 13.44 -20.35
CA VAL A 625 -14.75 14.87 -20.41
C VAL A 625 -15.17 15.48 -21.74
N ALA A 626 -14.86 14.82 -22.87
CA ALA A 626 -15.23 15.29 -24.21
C ALA A 626 -16.75 15.40 -24.38
N LEU A 627 -17.50 14.39 -23.96
CA LEU A 627 -18.97 14.40 -23.99
C LEU A 627 -19.56 15.49 -23.08
N SER A 628 -18.93 15.73 -21.93
CA SER A 628 -19.33 16.81 -21.02
C SER A 628 -19.10 18.20 -21.64
N PHE A 629 -18.02 18.39 -22.41
CA PHE A 629 -17.74 19.64 -23.14
C PHE A 629 -18.69 19.89 -24.33
N CYS A 630 -19.39 18.87 -24.84
CA CYS A 630 -20.43 19.07 -25.86
C CYS A 630 -21.62 19.90 -25.32
N TYR A 631 -21.94 19.82 -24.02
CA TYR A 631 -23.02 20.59 -23.40
C TYR A 631 -22.78 22.11 -23.40
N PRO A 632 -21.66 22.65 -22.91
CA PRO A 632 -21.40 24.09 -22.98
C PRO A 632 -21.26 24.56 -24.43
N LEU A 633 -20.70 23.76 -25.34
CA LEU A 633 -20.68 24.08 -26.76
C LEU A 633 -22.10 24.24 -27.32
N LEU A 634 -22.99 23.28 -27.04
CA LEU A 634 -24.38 23.34 -27.44
C LEU A 634 -25.11 24.52 -26.79
N GLY A 635 -24.89 24.75 -25.50
CA GLY A 635 -25.44 25.88 -24.74
C GLY A 635 -25.05 27.24 -25.34
N LEU A 636 -23.78 27.40 -25.73
CA LEU A 636 -23.30 28.61 -26.41
C LEU A 636 -23.94 28.79 -27.79
N ILE A 637 -24.01 27.72 -28.60
CA ILE A 637 -24.68 27.78 -29.92
C ILE A 637 -26.15 28.18 -29.75
N LEU A 638 -26.85 27.59 -28.78
CA LEU A 638 -28.25 27.89 -28.50
C LEU A 638 -28.44 29.30 -27.94
N ALA A 639 -27.53 29.77 -27.09
CA ALA A 639 -27.56 31.14 -26.58
C ALA A 639 -27.41 32.15 -27.72
N VAL A 640 -26.51 31.90 -28.67
CA VAL A 640 -26.38 32.72 -29.89
C VAL A 640 -27.68 32.64 -30.70
N GLN A 641 -28.20 31.45 -31.01
CA GLN A 641 -29.44 31.32 -31.77
C GLN A 641 -30.63 32.02 -31.10
N ALA A 642 -30.75 31.90 -29.77
CA ALA A 642 -31.78 32.54 -28.97
C ALA A 642 -31.62 34.07 -28.93
N TYR A 643 -30.40 34.56 -28.77
CA TYR A 643 -30.10 36.00 -28.84
C TYR A 643 -30.55 36.59 -30.18
N TRP A 644 -30.18 35.93 -31.29
CA TRP A 644 -30.58 36.35 -32.63
C TRP A 644 -32.08 36.24 -32.83
N ALA A 645 -32.73 35.17 -32.34
CA ALA A 645 -34.18 35.02 -32.40
C ALA A 645 -34.90 36.13 -31.61
N SER A 646 -34.36 36.52 -30.45
CA SER A 646 -34.96 37.49 -29.54
C SER A 646 -35.05 38.91 -30.10
N ARG A 647 -34.16 39.29 -31.04
CA ARG A 647 -34.23 40.57 -31.78
C ARG A 647 -35.55 40.76 -32.54
N GLY A 648 -36.28 39.67 -32.77
CA GLY A 648 -37.60 39.72 -33.40
C GLY A 648 -38.76 40.10 -32.48
N ASN A 649 -38.61 40.37 -31.18
CA ASN A 649 -39.76 40.47 -30.25
C ASN A 649 -40.65 39.20 -30.27
N VAL A 650 -40.05 38.02 -30.14
CA VAL A 650 -40.74 36.71 -30.11
C VAL A 650 -40.82 36.10 -28.71
N ARG A 651 -40.42 36.87 -27.69
CA ARG A 651 -40.32 36.41 -26.29
C ARG A 651 -41.66 36.08 -25.67
N ASP A 652 -42.68 36.90 -25.95
CA ASP A 652 -44.05 36.69 -25.48
C ASP A 652 -44.64 35.39 -26.02
N ILE A 653 -44.38 35.07 -27.30
CA ILE A 653 -44.74 33.79 -27.90
C ILE A 653 -44.04 32.63 -27.16
N ALA A 654 -42.73 32.74 -26.91
CA ALA A 654 -41.98 31.71 -26.20
C ALA A 654 -42.46 31.52 -24.75
N ALA A 655 -42.84 32.59 -24.07
CA ALA A 655 -43.42 32.54 -22.73
C ALA A 655 -44.76 31.78 -22.73
N LYS A 656 -45.60 31.99 -23.75
CA LYS A 656 -46.86 31.25 -23.94
C LYS A 656 -46.67 29.77 -24.30
N LEU A 657 -45.51 29.40 -24.86
CA LEU A 657 -45.11 28.00 -25.08
C LEU A 657 -44.53 27.32 -23.82
N SER A 658 -44.34 28.05 -22.73
CA SER A 658 -43.86 27.50 -21.47
C SER A 658 -45.00 26.91 -20.63
N LEU A 659 -44.65 26.15 -19.60
CA LEU A 659 -45.62 25.57 -18.67
C LEU A 659 -46.41 26.65 -17.89
N LEU A 660 -45.77 27.79 -17.58
CA LEU A 660 -46.42 28.98 -17.00
C LEU A 660 -47.40 29.63 -17.99
N GLY A 661 -47.02 29.70 -19.26
CA GLY A 661 -47.89 30.21 -20.32
C GLY A 661 -49.14 29.35 -20.52
N LEU A 662 -48.99 28.03 -20.45
CA LEU A 662 -50.11 27.08 -20.49
C LEU A 662 -51.04 27.20 -19.29
N SER A 663 -50.51 27.33 -18.07
CA SER A 663 -51.36 27.48 -16.88
C SER A 663 -52.09 28.81 -16.89
N GLN A 664 -51.45 29.89 -17.33
CA GLN A 664 -52.09 31.19 -17.50
C GLN A 664 -53.14 31.17 -18.61
N ALA A 665 -52.91 30.47 -19.72
CA ALA A 665 -53.91 30.32 -20.78
C ALA A 665 -55.10 29.43 -20.37
N ALA A 666 -54.89 28.45 -19.48
CA ALA A 666 -55.92 27.53 -19.01
C ALA A 666 -56.74 28.08 -17.82
N PHE A 667 -56.12 28.88 -16.95
CA PHE A 667 -56.70 29.32 -15.68
C PHE A 667 -56.68 30.83 -15.43
N GLY A 668 -56.16 31.64 -16.36
CA GLY A 668 -56.15 33.10 -16.23
C GLY A 668 -57.56 33.69 -16.41
N ASP A 669 -57.93 34.64 -15.54
CA ASP A 669 -59.21 35.34 -15.59
C ASP A 669 -59.35 36.14 -16.90
N LYS A 670 -60.27 35.70 -17.77
CA LYS A 670 -60.81 36.54 -18.84
C LYS A 670 -61.93 37.40 -18.25
N GLN A 671 -61.73 38.73 -18.19
CA GLN A 671 -62.85 39.65 -17.98
C GLN A 671 -63.90 39.45 -19.08
N THR A 672 -65.14 39.31 -18.63
CA THR A 672 -66.34 38.91 -19.35
C THR A 672 -66.67 39.79 -20.57
N GLY A 673 -66.78 39.15 -21.73
CA GLY A 673 -67.67 39.54 -22.83
C GLY A 673 -68.62 38.38 -23.11
N ALA A 674 -69.91 38.60 -22.91
CA ALA A 674 -70.96 37.58 -22.88
C ALA A 674 -71.07 36.76 -24.19
N SER A 675 -71.10 35.43 -24.06
CA SER A 675 -71.77 34.53 -25.02
C SER A 675 -71.92 33.11 -24.45
N THR A 676 -73.16 32.81 -24.09
CA THR A 676 -73.88 31.52 -24.10
C THR A 676 -73.23 30.21 -23.61
N ASN A 677 -73.92 29.65 -22.59
CA ASN A 677 -73.85 28.30 -22.06
C ASN A 677 -73.71 27.18 -23.10
N GLY A 678 -72.79 26.26 -22.85
CA GLY A 678 -72.70 24.96 -23.51
C GLY A 678 -71.65 24.07 -22.83
N THR A 679 -72.06 23.33 -21.79
CA THR A 679 -71.28 22.21 -21.24
C THR A 679 -71.06 21.16 -22.32
N THR A 680 -69.83 21.02 -22.79
CA THR A 680 -69.41 19.97 -23.74
C THR A 680 -68.68 18.87 -22.98
N SER A 681 -69.27 17.67 -22.98
CA SER A 681 -68.69 16.48 -22.36
C SER A 681 -67.57 15.90 -23.24
N ARG A 682 -66.72 15.07 -22.63
CA ARG A 682 -65.51 14.45 -23.21
C ARG A 682 -65.76 13.58 -24.44
N GLU A 683 -67.01 13.27 -24.77
CA GLU A 683 -67.38 12.45 -25.93
C GLU A 683 -67.58 13.28 -27.22
N GLU A 684 -67.83 14.59 -27.10
CA GLU A 684 -68.11 15.44 -28.28
C GLU A 684 -66.83 15.89 -29.02
N VAL A 685 -65.69 15.87 -28.33
CA VAL A 685 -64.36 16.10 -28.94
C VAL A 685 -64.01 15.03 -29.97
N SER A 686 -64.60 13.83 -29.87
CA SER A 686 -64.35 12.73 -30.82
C SER A 686 -65.07 12.89 -32.16
N ARG A 687 -66.15 13.67 -32.23
CA ARG A 687 -66.94 13.88 -33.46
C ARG A 687 -66.55 15.12 -34.26
N VAL A 688 -65.71 16.00 -33.70
CA VAL A 688 -65.11 17.15 -34.42
C VAL A 688 -63.84 16.75 -35.21
N LEU A 689 -63.42 15.49 -35.12
CA LEU A 689 -62.23 14.94 -35.79
C LEU A 689 -62.35 14.77 -37.32
N THR A 690 -63.49 15.11 -37.94
CA THR A 690 -63.75 14.99 -39.39
C THR A 690 -63.74 16.31 -40.17
N GLN A 691 -63.20 17.40 -39.62
CA GLN A 691 -62.83 18.58 -40.41
C GLN A 691 -61.31 18.77 -40.44
N GLU A 692 -60.71 18.23 -41.51
CA GLU A 692 -59.38 18.58 -41.97
C GLU A 692 -59.34 20.07 -42.33
N THR A 693 -58.47 20.84 -41.64
CA THR A 693 -57.69 22.03 -42.09
C THR A 693 -57.37 23.02 -40.97
N ARG A 694 -57.84 22.81 -39.73
CA ARG A 694 -57.57 23.78 -38.66
C ARG A 694 -56.09 23.81 -38.24
N ARG A 695 -55.43 24.96 -38.43
CA ARG A 695 -54.03 25.20 -38.05
C ARG A 695 -53.92 26.39 -37.10
N ILE A 696 -52.95 26.33 -36.19
CA ILE A 696 -52.72 27.39 -35.21
C ILE A 696 -51.78 28.42 -35.82
N LEU A 697 -52.25 29.66 -35.91
CA LEU A 697 -51.50 30.83 -36.35
C LEU A 697 -51.15 31.70 -35.14
N VAL A 698 -50.06 32.46 -35.27
CA VAL A 698 -49.69 33.48 -34.28
C VAL A 698 -50.15 34.82 -34.84
N ASP A 699 -51.12 35.44 -34.18
CA ASP A 699 -51.68 36.74 -34.54
C ASP A 699 -51.17 37.82 -33.58
N GLY A 700 -51.16 39.08 -34.01
CA GLY A 700 -50.78 40.23 -33.19
C GLY A 700 -49.42 40.86 -33.51
N SER A 701 -49.07 41.87 -32.72
CA SER A 701 -47.89 42.73 -32.92
C SER A 701 -47.15 42.97 -31.60
N ALA A 702 -45.88 43.41 -31.69
CA ALA A 702 -45.08 43.70 -30.50
C ALA A 702 -45.68 44.77 -29.58
N GLN A 703 -46.64 45.58 -30.07
CA GLN A 703 -47.34 46.62 -29.31
C GLN A 703 -48.66 46.12 -28.70
N GLN A 704 -49.29 45.09 -29.28
CA GLN A 704 -50.61 44.58 -28.86
C GLN A 704 -50.54 43.21 -28.15
N GLY A 705 -49.37 42.57 -28.13
CA GLY A 705 -49.19 41.19 -27.65
C GLY A 705 -49.49 40.17 -28.75
N PHE A 706 -49.00 38.94 -28.58
CA PHE A 706 -49.22 37.85 -29.55
C PHE A 706 -50.26 36.85 -29.05
N GLU A 707 -51.24 36.45 -29.86
CA GLU A 707 -52.23 35.44 -29.51
C GLU A 707 -52.19 34.24 -30.46
N PHE A 708 -52.59 33.06 -29.97
CA PHE A 708 -52.74 31.87 -30.79
C PHE A 708 -54.17 31.81 -31.35
N GLY A 709 -54.30 32.03 -32.66
CA GLY A 709 -55.57 31.92 -33.39
C GLY A 709 -55.70 30.56 -34.10
N VAL A 710 -56.94 30.10 -34.32
CA VAL A 710 -57.22 28.89 -35.12
C VAL A 710 -57.79 29.32 -36.47
N MET A 711 -57.08 29.03 -37.56
CA MET A 711 -57.60 29.23 -38.92
C MET A 711 -58.51 28.06 -39.28
N LEU A 712 -59.67 28.33 -39.89
CA LEU A 712 -60.61 27.32 -40.39
C LEU A 712 -60.18 26.77 -41.75
#